data_AF-A0A8J3L0U3-F1
#
_entry.id   AF-A0A8J3L0U3-F1
#
_cell.length_a   1.000
_cell.length_b   1.000
_cell.length_c   1.000
_cell.angle_alpha   90.00
_cell.angle_beta   90.00
_cell.angle_gamma   90.00
#
_symmetry.space_group_name_H-M   'P 1'
#
loop_
_entity.id
_entity.type
_entity.pdbx_description
1 polymer ?
#
loop_
_entity_poly.entity_id
_entity_poly.type
_entity_poly.pdbx_seq_one_letter_code
_entity_poly.pdbx_strand_id
1 'polypeptide(L)'
;MFHVPRSRKPYPLLAAAVVLLLLGAGVAWGVGDALGLSHTAAAVPREDAAAAPRREDVPAPPLASIVVPDLLRLTKAAGAVADAYAARGLPRPAVTLMPSLPGTKEPGAVTLAGLKPAVGAPGTGVPGTGTPGAGVPATAAATGLRAGVQASLAPATDAYRITTRGAELTVEGSDLAGTADGLYRIADRIRSGVAVIPAGDDGRVITPRLGLRLTDAGSVGREPDAAAFAAGDDYNLNTDVVGEALLPQAPWVDAAAVERIGAQFRQFVDHSAAQGYNGVVVPGFLEYVTFAKVGDGRAVYPAGDTHVDRAKALVAAFGPVFRYAEDMGMKVFLLTDMLAVSPPLEAYLRHTVGGLDVADPRLWAVYQAGLAELFESLPFVDGLMVRIGEGGEVYAQNGWDYSSKLAVTTDAAVRAMLRALLDTAGRADREVIFRTWTVGVGAVGDLHTNPDSYRQVLGGFDDPHLIVSTKYTLGDFYSHLPLNSTLLAGEHRRIVEFQARREFEGFGSLPNDLGVLHRQALREFLAANPKVEGVWNWTQDGGPLRAGPMSLYLRDGFWQLYDLNTYAVARLAWDPDADPAQLTADWAYRTFSGDQATVAAIGQAMALSREALTKGLYLGPYADRTVKALGLEPPPMMWIFEWDIATGDSAALDSIYAVTGGRVDQAIAEGEQAVVLARRMRDLVAVTDPATWRDPKLRTSFTSTLDYQVNLFETLGAYRAMVLRHAQWLDTGDQAAYDGWREAEIVYRGARDVHMQRYGGDLDLPAYNFTAADLGAVRADRDPAMAWAARGLLALILIVFLVGLRGRGRGGRAARALLLGAVRPWRVALLDSPPSRLDRVLVWLVPAFVLVASRAVYTWFAAPAHLLVTLGGWLLFAAVARLVVGRRDPFHLWAVIGGVALLRSVLLLAALAGRGPGKYWFAFWTSPTLRTVYVTVAFAAFCWLFVATAVVLRDRYGLLRRRAAGLTLAAIGVPLGLIGGLIAAIGLERALTVWNDQLALLPWGLSRILGITVYLGIPADLPTYAAYAGLTLTTCGLLLSLGRPRRPLPDSAR
;
A
#
# COMPACT_ATOMS: atom_id res chain seq x y z
N MET A 1 -35.06 -29.09 -67.27
CA MET A 1 -34.14 -27.93 -67.17
C MET A 1 -34.19 -27.40 -65.75
N PHE A 2 -33.17 -27.71 -64.94
CA PHE A 2 -33.12 -27.28 -63.53
C PHE A 2 -32.69 -25.82 -63.43
N HIS A 3 -33.53 -24.99 -62.81
CA HIS A 3 -33.23 -23.61 -62.51
C HIS A 3 -32.15 -23.56 -61.42
N VAL A 4 -30.88 -23.44 -61.82
CA VAL A 4 -29.75 -23.18 -60.92
C VAL A 4 -29.95 -21.77 -60.35
N PRO A 5 -30.12 -21.57 -59.03
CA PRO A 5 -30.20 -20.24 -58.47
C PRO A 5 -28.84 -19.56 -58.67
N ARG A 6 -28.85 -18.39 -59.33
CA ARG A 6 -27.67 -17.51 -59.47
C ARG A 6 -26.95 -17.40 -58.13
N SER A 7 -25.65 -17.71 -58.13
CA SER A 7 -24.76 -17.45 -57.00
C SER A 7 -24.91 -15.98 -56.59
N ARG A 8 -25.47 -15.74 -55.42
CA ARG A 8 -25.59 -14.39 -54.88
C ARG A 8 -24.19 -13.86 -54.64
N LYS A 9 -23.93 -12.65 -55.16
CA LYS A 9 -22.60 -12.02 -55.19
C LYS A 9 -21.94 -12.01 -53.79
N PRO A 10 -20.61 -12.23 -53.68
CA PRO A 10 -19.88 -12.34 -52.40
C PRO A 10 -19.63 -11.00 -51.65
N TYR A 11 -19.87 -9.86 -52.30
CA TYR A 11 -19.61 -8.51 -51.75
C TYR A 11 -20.18 -8.20 -50.34
N PRO A 12 -21.41 -8.59 -49.94
CA PRO A 12 -21.94 -8.24 -48.62
C PRO A 12 -21.25 -8.98 -47.46
N LEU A 13 -20.55 -10.09 -47.72
CA LEU A 13 -19.82 -10.84 -46.69
C LEU A 13 -18.36 -10.39 -46.57
N LEU A 14 -17.77 -9.88 -47.65
CA LEU A 14 -16.50 -9.16 -47.60
C LEU A 14 -16.67 -7.87 -46.77
N ALA A 15 -17.75 -7.11 -47.02
CA ALA A 15 -18.10 -5.94 -46.22
C ALA A 15 -18.32 -6.31 -44.74
N ALA A 16 -19.00 -7.42 -44.44
CA ALA A 16 -19.16 -7.90 -43.08
C ALA A 16 -17.81 -8.20 -42.41
N ALA A 17 -16.90 -8.90 -43.10
CA ALA A 17 -15.56 -9.19 -42.57
C ALA A 17 -14.76 -7.91 -42.25
N VAL A 18 -14.83 -6.89 -43.12
CA VAL A 18 -14.20 -5.58 -42.88
C VAL A 18 -14.80 -4.90 -41.65
N VAL A 19 -16.14 -4.87 -41.52
CA VAL A 19 -16.81 -4.30 -40.33
C VAL A 19 -16.38 -5.02 -39.05
N LEU A 20 -16.28 -6.35 -39.07
CA LEU A 20 -15.85 -7.12 -37.90
C LEU A 20 -14.40 -6.83 -37.51
N LEU A 21 -13.51 -6.62 -38.49
CA LEU A 21 -12.13 -6.21 -38.22
C LEU A 21 -12.05 -4.78 -37.67
N LEU A 22 -12.87 -3.85 -38.16
CA LEU A 22 -12.95 -2.49 -37.61
C LEU A 22 -13.47 -2.49 -36.17
N LEU A 23 -14.49 -3.30 -35.87
CA LEU A 23 -14.96 -3.50 -34.49
C LEU A 23 -13.87 -4.12 -33.61
N GLY A 24 -13.17 -5.13 -34.12
CA GLY A 24 -12.03 -5.73 -33.43
C GLY A 24 -10.92 -4.73 -33.15
N ALA A 25 -10.62 -3.85 -34.10
CA ALA A 25 -9.63 -2.78 -33.95
C ALA A 25 -10.07 -1.75 -32.90
N GLY A 26 -11.36 -1.39 -32.86
CA GLY A 26 -11.91 -0.52 -31.81
C GLY A 26 -11.80 -1.13 -30.41
N VAL A 27 -12.08 -2.42 -30.26
CA VAL A 27 -11.88 -3.15 -29.00
C VAL A 27 -10.40 -3.21 -28.63
N ALA A 28 -9.54 -3.54 -29.60
CA ALA A 28 -8.10 -3.59 -29.39
C ALA A 28 -7.52 -2.23 -28.97
N TRP A 29 -8.02 -1.13 -29.54
CA TRP A 29 -7.65 0.23 -29.14
C TRP A 29 -8.06 0.51 -27.69
N GLY A 30 -9.31 0.23 -27.31
CA GLY A 30 -9.78 0.43 -25.93
C GLY A 30 -9.02 -0.42 -24.90
N VAL A 31 -8.69 -1.68 -25.25
CA VAL A 31 -7.82 -2.54 -24.42
C VAL A 31 -6.39 -1.99 -24.37
N GLY A 32 -5.87 -1.48 -25.49
CA GLY A 32 -4.52 -0.92 -25.57
C GLY A 32 -4.35 0.31 -24.70
N ASP A 33 -5.34 1.21 -24.71
CA ASP A 33 -5.41 2.43 -23.92
C ASP A 33 -5.46 2.12 -22.41
N ALA A 34 -6.34 1.20 -22.01
CA ALA A 34 -6.48 0.80 -20.60
C ALA A 34 -5.24 0.08 -20.04
N LEU A 35 -4.51 -0.69 -20.85
CA LEU A 35 -3.37 -1.49 -20.41
C LEU A 35 -2.01 -0.79 -20.55
N GLY A 36 -1.93 0.37 -21.21
CA GLY A 36 -0.70 0.97 -21.71
C GLY A 36 0.46 0.95 -20.70
N LEU A 37 1.54 0.23 -21.04
CA LEU A 37 2.79 0.26 -20.29
C LEU A 37 3.61 1.48 -20.75
N SER A 38 3.94 2.37 -19.84
CA SER A 38 4.87 3.48 -20.08
C SER A 38 5.74 3.71 -18.86
N HIS A 39 6.89 4.34 -19.06
CA HIS A 39 7.85 4.58 -18.00
C HIS A 39 8.81 5.71 -18.32
N THR A 40 9.30 6.36 -17.27
CA THR A 40 10.37 7.37 -17.31
C THR A 40 11.37 7.09 -16.19
N ALA A 41 12.58 7.64 -16.26
CA ALA A 41 13.51 7.55 -15.13
C ALA A 41 12.91 8.25 -13.90
N ALA A 42 13.01 7.61 -12.73
CA ALA A 42 12.69 8.24 -11.45
C ALA A 42 13.92 8.99 -10.94
N ALA A 43 13.70 10.16 -10.33
CA ALA A 43 14.73 10.92 -9.64
C ALA A 43 14.94 10.37 -8.21
N VAL A 44 15.45 9.14 -8.12
CA VAL A 44 15.70 8.46 -6.84
C VAL A 44 16.81 9.20 -6.07
N PRO A 45 16.60 9.58 -4.80
CA PRO A 45 17.63 10.19 -3.98
C PRO A 45 18.84 9.24 -3.82
N ARG A 46 20.05 9.78 -4.00
CA ARG A 46 21.28 9.03 -3.77
C ARG A 46 21.68 9.13 -2.30
N GLU A 47 21.82 7.98 -1.65
CA GLU A 47 22.25 7.88 -0.25
C GLU A 47 23.74 7.54 -0.18
N ASP A 48 24.57 8.45 0.31
CA ASP A 48 25.98 8.19 0.60
C ASP A 48 26.16 8.05 2.13
N ALA A 49 25.91 6.85 2.65
CA ALA A 49 26.02 6.54 4.08
C ALA A 49 27.45 6.18 4.49
N ALA A 50 27.84 6.60 5.68
CA ALA A 50 29.13 6.27 6.30
C ALA A 50 28.95 6.06 7.81
N ALA A 51 29.81 5.24 8.39
CA ALA A 51 29.87 5.09 9.85
C ALA A 51 30.67 6.24 10.47
N ALA A 52 30.24 6.71 11.64
CA ALA A 52 31.01 7.70 12.39
C ALA A 52 32.39 7.13 12.79
N PRO A 53 33.43 7.98 12.85
CA PRO A 53 34.70 7.55 13.40
C PRO A 53 34.55 7.14 14.87
N ARG A 54 35.39 6.19 15.31
CA ARG A 54 35.45 5.81 16.71
C ARG A 54 35.85 7.04 17.55
N ARG A 55 35.16 7.24 18.67
CA ARG A 55 35.46 8.34 19.60
C ARG A 55 35.75 7.81 21.00
N GLU A 56 36.37 8.63 21.83
CA GLU A 56 36.52 8.32 23.25
C GLU A 56 35.24 8.66 24.01
N ASP A 57 34.97 7.89 25.07
CA ASP A 57 33.85 8.14 25.97
C ASP A 57 34.12 9.40 26.80
N VAL A 58 33.20 10.37 26.75
CA VAL A 58 33.33 11.59 27.56
C VAL A 58 32.77 11.33 28.96
N PRO A 59 33.57 11.56 30.04
CA PRO A 59 33.08 11.43 31.40
C PRO A 59 31.90 12.36 31.66
N ALA A 60 30.83 11.84 32.28
CA ALA A 60 29.74 12.68 32.74
C ALA A 60 30.23 13.60 33.89
N PRO A 61 29.75 14.85 33.99
CA PRO A 61 30.01 15.70 35.15
C PRO A 61 29.62 14.99 36.45
N PRO A 62 30.32 15.17 37.58
CA PRO A 62 30.02 14.47 38.84
C PRO A 62 28.83 15.10 39.59
N LEU A 63 27.66 15.18 38.94
CA LEU A 63 26.46 15.77 39.51
C LEU A 63 25.94 14.94 40.68
N ALA A 64 25.81 15.58 41.84
CA ALA A 64 25.21 14.99 43.04
C ALA A 64 23.76 15.47 43.27
N SER A 65 23.40 16.64 42.74
CA SER A 65 22.06 17.22 42.92
C SER A 65 21.55 17.92 41.67
N ILE A 66 20.25 17.83 41.44
CA ILE A 66 19.50 18.51 40.39
C ILE A 66 18.36 19.28 41.08
N VAL A 67 18.26 20.58 40.85
CA VAL A 67 17.21 21.42 41.44
C VAL A 67 16.34 22.02 40.33
N VAL A 68 15.04 21.74 40.39
CA VAL A 68 14.06 22.23 39.42
C VAL A 68 12.78 22.70 40.13
N PRO A 69 11.99 23.60 39.51
CA PRO A 69 10.64 23.91 39.96
C PRO A 69 9.74 22.67 40.01
N ASP A 70 8.83 22.61 40.98
CA ASP A 70 7.82 21.54 41.12
C ASP A 70 6.72 21.63 40.03
N LEU A 71 7.10 21.29 38.81
CA LEU A 71 6.24 21.18 37.64
C LEU A 71 6.45 19.81 36.99
N LEU A 72 5.37 19.14 36.56
CA LEU A 72 5.43 17.76 36.05
C LEU A 72 6.48 17.59 34.95
N ARG A 73 6.42 18.43 33.90
CA ARG A 73 7.36 18.40 32.77
C ARG A 73 8.83 18.53 33.20
N LEU A 74 9.14 19.47 34.11
CA LEU A 74 10.51 19.67 34.60
C LEU A 74 10.97 18.56 35.53
N THR A 75 10.06 18.02 36.34
CA THR A 75 10.33 16.87 37.21
C THR A 75 10.70 15.65 36.38
N LYS A 76 9.96 15.40 35.29
CA LYS A 76 10.25 14.32 34.33
C LYS A 76 11.57 14.55 33.59
N ALA A 77 11.83 15.77 33.13
CA ALA A 77 13.09 16.10 32.45
C ALA A 77 14.31 15.98 33.39
N ALA A 78 14.20 16.44 34.64
CA ALA A 78 15.23 16.24 35.67
C ALA A 78 15.42 14.76 36.02
N GLY A 79 14.32 14.00 36.11
CA GLY A 79 14.32 12.55 36.25
C GLY A 79 15.10 11.88 35.12
N ALA A 80 14.89 12.30 33.87
CA ALA A 80 15.60 11.77 32.71
C ALA A 80 17.11 12.01 32.77
N VAL A 81 17.57 13.17 33.29
CA VAL A 81 18.98 13.42 33.58
C VAL A 81 19.49 12.44 34.63
N ALA A 82 18.75 12.23 35.71
CA ALA A 82 19.14 11.28 36.75
C ALA A 82 19.18 9.82 36.24
N ASP A 83 18.23 9.43 35.39
CA ASP A 83 18.20 8.13 34.70
C ASP A 83 19.41 7.96 33.77
N ALA A 84 19.88 9.04 33.13
CA ALA A 84 21.05 9.00 32.26
C ALA A 84 22.33 8.59 33.01
N TYR A 85 22.49 9.03 34.27
CA TYR A 85 23.59 8.59 35.13
C TYR A 85 23.48 7.11 35.46
N ALA A 86 22.30 6.66 35.89
CA ALA A 86 22.06 5.26 36.21
C ALA A 86 22.32 4.35 34.99
N ALA A 87 21.91 4.77 33.80
CA ALA A 87 22.18 4.05 32.55
C ALA A 87 23.68 3.94 32.21
N ARG A 88 24.53 4.80 32.78
CA ARG A 88 26.00 4.72 32.68
C ARG A 88 26.67 4.01 33.86
N GLY A 89 25.89 3.42 34.76
CA GLY A 89 26.40 2.79 35.98
C GLY A 89 26.95 3.79 37.01
N LEU A 90 26.56 5.06 36.90
CA LEU A 90 26.99 6.14 37.79
C LEU A 90 25.95 6.37 38.91
N PRO A 91 26.35 6.95 40.05
CA PRO A 91 25.41 7.35 41.10
C PRO A 91 24.33 8.27 40.57
N ARG A 92 23.07 7.97 40.89
CA ARG A 92 21.92 8.78 40.50
C ARG A 92 21.91 10.10 41.30
N PRO A 93 21.96 11.29 40.65
CA PRO A 93 21.83 12.57 41.34
C PRO A 93 20.48 12.72 42.05
N ALA A 94 20.46 13.40 43.19
CA ALA A 94 19.22 13.69 43.92
C ALA A 94 18.43 14.81 43.23
N VAL A 95 17.18 14.53 42.84
CA VAL A 95 16.27 15.55 42.29
C VAL A 95 15.55 16.24 43.44
N THR A 96 15.76 17.54 43.60
CA THR A 96 15.12 18.39 44.61
C THR A 96 14.15 19.33 43.94
N LEU A 97 12.89 19.30 44.40
CA LEU A 97 11.83 20.14 43.87
C LEU A 97 11.74 21.44 44.69
N MET A 98 11.76 22.58 44.01
CA MET A 98 11.53 23.87 44.65
C MET A 98 10.03 24.17 44.69
N PRO A 99 9.49 24.65 45.83
CA PRO A 99 8.09 25.04 45.92
C PRO A 99 7.78 26.12 44.89
N SER A 100 6.74 25.93 44.08
CA SER A 100 6.16 27.00 43.27
C SER A 100 5.62 28.10 44.20
N LEU A 101 5.86 29.38 43.89
CA LEU A 101 5.27 30.49 44.66
C LEU A 101 3.73 30.35 44.71
N PRO A 102 3.08 30.56 45.87
CA PRO A 102 1.62 30.42 45.97
C PRO A 102 0.91 31.46 45.09
N GLY A 103 0.10 31.00 44.13
CA GLY A 103 -0.81 31.86 43.35
C GLY A 103 -0.50 32.02 41.85
N THR A 104 0.59 31.47 41.33
CA THR A 104 0.92 31.56 39.90
C THR A 104 0.34 30.39 39.12
N LYS A 105 -0.93 30.50 38.68
CA LYS A 105 -1.51 29.63 37.64
C LYS A 105 -1.14 30.10 36.21
N GLU A 106 -0.34 31.16 36.09
CA GLU A 106 0.17 31.65 34.80
C GLU A 106 1.70 31.48 34.67
N PRO A 107 2.23 31.21 33.45
CA PRO A 107 3.60 30.75 33.23
C PRO A 107 4.71 31.83 33.38
N GLY A 108 4.38 33.07 33.72
CA GLY A 108 5.31 34.21 33.62
C GLY A 108 6.24 34.47 34.80
N ALA A 109 6.13 33.74 35.92
CA ALA A 109 6.70 34.20 37.21
C ALA A 109 7.69 33.25 37.91
N VAL A 110 8.32 32.29 37.20
CA VAL A 110 9.40 31.47 37.77
C VAL A 110 10.74 31.97 37.25
N THR A 111 11.22 33.10 37.80
CA THR A 111 12.52 33.69 37.41
C THR A 111 13.64 33.19 38.33
N LEU A 112 14.79 32.85 37.75
CA LEU A 112 16.04 32.56 38.51
C LEU A 112 16.54 33.75 39.36
N ALA A 113 15.91 34.94 39.24
CA ALA A 113 16.28 36.17 39.92
C ALA A 113 16.15 36.12 41.46
N GLY A 114 15.45 35.13 42.02
CA GLY A 114 15.32 34.91 43.47
C GLY A 114 16.47 34.12 44.13
N LEU A 115 17.45 33.62 43.35
CA LEU A 115 18.47 32.70 43.84
C LEU A 115 19.74 33.43 44.28
N LYS A 116 19.94 33.59 45.60
CA LYS A 116 21.27 33.89 46.13
C LYS A 116 22.17 32.66 46.00
N PRO A 117 23.45 32.82 45.59
CA PRO A 117 24.42 31.72 45.64
C PRO A 117 24.54 31.19 47.07
N ALA A 118 24.70 29.87 47.21
CA ALA A 118 25.01 29.26 48.50
C ALA A 118 26.36 29.81 48.99
N VAL A 119 26.33 30.57 50.10
CA VAL A 119 27.53 31.14 50.72
C VAL A 119 28.30 30.04 51.43
N GLY A 120 29.55 29.81 51.02
CA GLY A 120 30.53 28.97 51.68
C GLY A 120 31.96 29.52 51.57
N ALA A 121 32.32 30.37 52.56
CA ALA A 121 33.66 30.82 53.03
C ALA A 121 34.65 31.57 52.08
N PRO A 122 35.36 32.61 52.58
CA PRO A 122 36.26 33.46 51.79
C PRO A 122 37.72 32.95 51.80
N GLY A 123 38.32 32.79 50.61
CA GLY A 123 39.76 32.65 50.43
C GLY A 123 40.30 33.84 49.64
N THR A 124 41.00 34.74 50.31
CA THR A 124 41.72 35.88 49.70
C THR A 124 42.94 35.38 48.94
N GLY A 125 43.01 35.64 47.63
CA GLY A 125 44.19 35.42 46.80
C GLY A 125 44.15 36.27 45.53
N VAL A 126 45.15 37.14 45.36
CA VAL A 126 45.35 38.12 44.27
C VAL A 126 45.52 37.42 42.90
N PRO A 127 45.10 38.01 41.75
CA PRO A 127 45.22 37.36 40.45
C PRO A 127 46.66 37.40 39.93
N GLY A 128 47.27 36.22 39.77
CA GLY A 128 48.49 36.04 39.00
C GLY A 128 48.15 35.89 37.51
N THR A 129 48.77 36.73 36.68
CA THR A 129 48.77 36.65 35.22
C THR A 129 49.44 35.36 34.77
N GLY A 130 48.64 34.35 34.38
CA GLY A 130 49.10 33.11 33.80
C GLY A 130 48.20 32.69 32.66
N THR A 131 48.76 32.55 31.47
CA THR A 131 48.13 32.05 30.25
C THR A 131 47.50 30.67 30.49
N PRO A 132 46.21 30.41 30.16
CA PRO A 132 45.62 29.08 30.33
C PRO A 132 46.15 28.13 29.27
N GLY A 133 46.81 27.05 29.72
CA GLY A 133 47.05 25.87 28.89
C GLY A 133 45.75 25.08 28.65
N ALA A 134 45.68 24.41 27.50
CA ALA A 134 44.69 23.38 27.20
C ALA A 134 44.70 22.28 28.29
N GLY A 135 43.60 21.70 28.75
CA GLY A 135 42.18 21.89 28.47
C GLY A 135 41.42 20.88 29.34
N VAL A 136 40.92 21.32 30.50
CA VAL A 136 39.92 20.56 31.28
C VAL A 136 38.58 21.22 30.98
N PRO A 137 37.56 20.49 30.50
CA PRO A 137 36.26 21.10 30.24
C PRO A 137 35.69 21.64 31.56
N ALA A 138 35.24 22.91 31.56
CA ALA A 138 34.73 23.60 32.74
C ALA A 138 33.61 22.81 33.46
N THR A 139 32.89 21.95 32.74
CA THR A 139 31.84 21.07 33.25
C THR A 139 32.34 19.97 34.19
N ALA A 140 33.63 19.61 34.17
CA ALA A 140 34.19 18.53 34.99
C ALA A 140 34.17 18.85 36.50
N ALA A 141 34.10 20.13 36.86
CA ALA A 141 34.00 20.60 38.25
C ALA A 141 32.55 20.76 38.74
N ALA A 142 31.54 20.56 37.88
CA ALA A 142 30.15 20.78 38.22
C ALA A 142 29.59 19.63 39.07
N THR A 143 29.09 19.96 40.26
CA THR A 143 28.49 19.01 41.21
C THR A 143 27.00 19.23 41.44
N GLY A 144 26.48 20.40 41.03
CA GLY A 144 25.05 20.73 41.04
C GLY A 144 24.53 21.13 39.67
N LEU A 145 23.27 20.83 39.40
CA LEU A 145 22.53 21.31 38.24
C LEU A 145 21.28 22.07 38.69
N ARG A 146 21.04 23.25 38.12
CA ARG A 146 19.79 24.02 38.30
C ARG A 146 19.14 24.29 36.98
N ALA A 147 17.82 24.22 36.92
CA ALA A 147 17.06 24.61 35.74
C ALA A 147 15.92 25.58 36.11
N GLY A 148 15.66 26.55 35.25
CA GLY A 148 14.58 27.51 35.45
C GLY A 148 14.22 28.26 34.17
N VAL A 149 13.15 29.05 34.26
CA VAL A 149 12.67 29.89 33.15
C VAL A 149 13.29 31.28 33.26
N GLN A 150 13.67 31.81 32.10
CA GLN A 150 14.13 33.16 31.88
C GLN A 150 13.46 33.68 30.61
N ALA A 151 12.26 34.26 30.76
CA ALA A 151 11.46 34.75 29.63
C ALA A 151 12.19 35.78 28.74
N SER A 152 13.16 36.51 29.29
CA SER A 152 13.98 37.46 28.52
C SER A 152 15.13 36.81 27.73
N LEU A 153 15.26 35.48 27.75
CA LEU A 153 16.38 34.76 27.14
C LEU A 153 16.38 34.88 25.61
N ALA A 154 15.23 34.64 24.99
CA ALA A 154 15.03 34.68 23.56
C ALA A 154 13.53 34.85 23.25
N PRO A 155 13.18 35.44 22.09
CA PRO A 155 11.79 35.55 21.66
C PRO A 155 11.22 34.22 21.13
N ALA A 156 12.07 33.28 20.73
CA ALA A 156 11.64 31.97 20.25
C ALA A 156 11.26 31.07 21.44
N THR A 157 10.11 30.39 21.32
CA THR A 157 9.69 29.32 22.22
C THR A 157 10.63 28.13 22.14
N ASP A 158 10.65 27.27 23.15
CA ASP A 158 11.53 26.09 23.25
C ASP A 158 13.05 26.43 23.28
N ALA A 159 13.44 27.70 23.23
CA ALA A 159 14.84 28.10 23.25
C ALA A 159 15.44 27.94 24.65
N TYR A 160 16.69 27.49 24.73
CA TYR A 160 17.39 27.32 26.00
C TYR A 160 18.86 27.67 25.91
N ARG A 161 19.48 27.86 27.07
CA ARG A 161 20.93 28.05 27.24
C ARG A 161 21.42 27.16 28.37
N ILE A 162 22.57 26.54 28.17
CA ILE A 162 23.28 25.80 29.22
C ILE A 162 24.56 26.57 29.56
N THR A 163 24.82 26.84 30.83
CA THR A 163 25.99 27.60 31.27
C THR A 163 26.70 26.92 32.42
N THR A 164 28.03 26.94 32.41
CA THR A 164 28.86 26.51 33.54
C THR A 164 29.26 27.73 34.39
N ARG A 165 28.97 27.72 35.69
CA ARG A 165 29.44 28.74 36.65
C ARG A 165 30.07 28.07 37.87
N GLY A 166 31.40 28.02 37.91
CA GLY A 166 32.13 27.36 38.99
C GLY A 166 31.75 25.88 39.10
N ALA A 167 31.14 25.47 40.23
CA ALA A 167 30.71 24.10 40.47
C ALA A 167 29.24 23.82 40.08
N GLU A 168 28.59 24.72 39.33
CA GLU A 168 27.17 24.62 39.00
C GLU A 168 26.91 24.69 37.48
N LEU A 169 26.10 23.76 36.98
CA LEU A 169 25.50 23.79 35.65
C LEU A 169 24.12 24.45 35.74
N THR A 170 23.86 25.45 34.90
CA THR A 170 22.56 26.13 34.85
C THR A 170 21.90 25.92 33.49
N VAL A 171 20.63 25.51 33.48
CA VAL A 171 19.75 25.47 32.31
C VAL A 171 18.74 26.60 32.41
N GLU A 172 18.79 27.54 31.48
CA GLU A 172 17.87 28.66 31.39
C GLU A 172 17.03 28.47 30.13
N GLY A 173 15.71 28.33 30.26
CA GLY A 173 14.78 28.23 29.13
C GLY A 173 14.04 29.54 28.91
N SER A 174 13.70 29.86 27.67
CA SER A 174 12.81 30.99 27.33
C SER A 174 11.40 30.80 27.89
N ASP A 175 10.96 29.55 27.97
CA ASP A 175 9.70 29.09 28.56
C ASP A 175 9.90 27.73 29.25
N LEU A 176 8.79 27.14 29.74
CA LEU A 176 8.81 25.82 30.36
C LEU A 176 9.34 24.73 29.42
N ALA A 177 9.05 24.86 28.13
CA ALA A 177 9.43 23.91 27.11
C ALA A 177 10.94 23.93 26.86
N GLY A 178 11.52 25.11 26.68
CA GLY A 178 12.96 25.29 26.53
C GLY A 178 13.73 24.80 27.76
N THR A 179 13.23 25.06 28.98
CA THR A 179 13.89 24.54 30.19
C THR A 179 13.88 23.00 30.20
N ALA A 180 12.77 22.36 29.84
CA ALA A 180 12.68 20.91 29.74
C ALA A 180 13.58 20.36 28.63
N ASP A 181 13.59 20.99 27.45
CA ASP A 181 14.37 20.56 26.29
C ASP A 181 15.88 20.67 26.59
N GLY A 182 16.32 21.71 27.30
CA GLY A 182 17.69 21.82 27.80
C GLY A 182 18.07 20.68 28.74
N LEU A 183 17.19 20.29 29.66
CA LEU A 183 17.39 19.13 30.55
C LEU A 183 17.41 17.81 29.77
N TYR A 184 16.48 17.59 28.84
CA TYR A 184 16.48 16.40 27.99
C TYR A 184 17.72 16.33 27.11
N ARG A 185 18.23 17.46 26.61
CA ARG A 185 19.48 17.50 25.86
C ARG A 185 20.68 17.11 26.72
N ILE A 186 20.72 17.55 27.98
CA ILE A 186 21.74 17.10 28.94
C ILE A 186 21.63 15.59 29.17
N ALA A 187 20.43 15.10 29.47
CA ALA A 187 20.17 13.67 29.71
C ALA A 187 20.63 12.81 28.51
N ASP A 188 20.27 13.24 27.32
CA ASP A 188 20.67 12.60 26.08
C ASP A 188 22.19 12.56 25.87
N ARG A 189 22.87 13.71 26.01
CA ARG A 189 24.31 13.81 25.84
C ARG A 189 25.06 12.91 26.84
N ILE A 190 24.58 12.85 28.08
CA ILE A 190 25.08 11.92 29.09
C ILE A 190 24.88 10.49 28.63
N ARG A 191 23.66 10.10 28.21
CA ARG A 191 23.35 8.73 27.74
C ARG A 191 24.20 8.31 26.54
N SER A 192 24.55 9.23 25.66
CA SER A 192 25.37 8.98 24.47
C SER A 192 26.88 9.04 24.73
N GLY A 193 27.33 9.36 25.95
CA GLY A 193 28.76 9.44 26.27
C GLY A 193 29.46 10.62 25.59
N VAL A 194 28.74 11.74 25.35
CA VAL A 194 29.29 12.97 24.76
C VAL A 194 29.32 14.11 25.77
N ALA A 195 30.06 15.16 25.42
CA ALA A 195 30.12 16.37 26.21
C ALA A 195 28.71 16.99 26.40
N VAL A 196 28.35 17.23 27.66
CA VAL A 196 27.07 17.85 28.05
C VAL A 196 26.90 19.23 27.41
N ILE A 197 28.00 19.98 27.30
CA ILE A 197 28.11 21.23 26.56
C ILE A 197 29.19 21.04 25.49
N PRO A 198 28.85 21.07 24.19
CA PRO A 198 29.83 21.03 23.12
C PRO A 198 30.84 22.18 23.23
N ALA A 199 32.02 21.99 22.63
CA ALA A 199 33.04 23.03 22.61
C ALA A 199 32.50 24.31 21.95
N GLY A 200 32.56 25.43 22.68
CA GLY A 200 32.08 26.73 22.21
C GLY A 200 30.58 27.02 22.44
N ASP A 201 29.81 26.08 22.99
CA ASP A 201 28.37 26.24 23.24
C ASP A 201 28.05 26.71 24.69
N ASP A 202 29.04 26.86 25.57
CA ASP A 202 28.81 27.35 26.94
C ASP A 202 28.25 28.78 26.92
N GLY A 203 27.05 28.95 27.45
CA GLY A 203 26.34 30.24 27.44
C GLY A 203 25.68 30.59 26.10
N ARG A 204 25.74 29.71 25.09
CA ARG A 204 25.06 29.92 23.81
C ARG A 204 23.56 29.62 23.94
N VAL A 205 22.73 30.47 23.35
CA VAL A 205 21.29 30.20 23.19
C VAL A 205 21.10 29.24 22.02
N ILE A 206 20.40 28.14 22.27
CA ILE A 206 20.02 27.12 21.30
C ILE A 206 18.52 27.23 21.06
N THR A 207 18.10 27.10 19.80
CA THR A 207 16.70 27.15 19.39
C THR A 207 16.46 26.01 18.39
N PRO A 208 15.42 25.17 18.58
CA PRO A 208 15.08 24.14 17.60
C PRO A 208 14.71 24.76 16.25
N ARG A 209 15.11 24.13 15.14
CA ARG A 209 14.83 24.65 13.79
C ARG A 209 13.37 24.57 13.40
N LEU A 210 12.66 23.52 13.80
CA LEU A 210 11.24 23.28 13.48
C LEU A 210 10.39 23.39 14.75
N GLY A 211 9.30 24.14 14.67
CA GLY A 211 8.43 24.43 15.81
C GLY A 211 7.43 23.31 16.13
N LEU A 212 7.06 22.49 15.14
CA LEU A 212 6.10 21.40 15.31
C LEU A 212 6.76 20.04 15.02
N ARG A 213 6.87 19.19 16.03
CA ARG A 213 7.57 17.90 15.99
C ARG A 213 6.61 16.83 16.49
N LEU A 214 5.81 16.30 15.58
CA LEU A 214 4.75 15.33 15.86
C LEU A 214 5.23 13.89 15.76
N THR A 215 4.61 13.03 16.56
CA THR A 215 4.64 11.56 16.40
C THR A 215 3.20 11.02 16.32
N ASP A 216 3.02 9.82 15.74
CA ASP A 216 1.85 8.98 16.02
C ASP A 216 1.81 8.53 17.50
N ALA A 217 0.83 7.71 17.90
CA ALA A 217 0.70 7.20 19.27
C ALA A 217 1.51 5.92 19.55
N GLY A 218 2.44 5.54 18.65
CA GLY A 218 3.22 4.30 18.77
C GLY A 218 2.34 3.05 18.88
N SER A 219 2.74 2.09 19.71
CA SER A 219 2.02 0.82 19.92
C SER A 219 0.95 0.85 21.03
N VAL A 220 0.57 2.03 21.50
CA VAL A 220 -0.42 2.19 22.59
C VAL A 220 -1.72 1.46 22.24
N GLY A 221 -2.24 0.72 23.21
CA GLY A 221 -3.50 -0.01 23.08
C GLY A 221 -3.46 -1.28 22.25
N ARG A 222 -2.27 -1.75 21.85
CA ARG A 222 -2.09 -2.96 21.05
C ARG A 222 -1.36 -4.02 21.83
N GLU A 223 -1.98 -5.17 22.08
CA GLU A 223 -1.33 -6.26 22.80
C GLU A 223 -0.59 -7.23 21.86
N PRO A 224 0.52 -7.85 22.32
CA PRO A 224 1.24 -8.88 21.58
C PRO A 224 0.44 -10.20 21.57
N ASP A 225 -0.65 -10.25 20.80
CA ASP A 225 -1.49 -11.43 20.63
C ASP A 225 -0.85 -12.44 19.68
N ALA A 226 -0.08 -13.37 20.24
CA ALA A 226 0.61 -14.41 19.50
C ALA A 226 -0.31 -15.23 18.56
N ALA A 227 -1.59 -15.42 18.91
CA ALA A 227 -2.51 -16.18 18.08
C ALA A 227 -2.95 -15.39 16.84
N ALA A 228 -3.19 -14.07 17.00
CA ALA A 228 -3.52 -13.18 15.90
C ALA A 228 -2.34 -13.04 14.91
N PHE A 229 -1.12 -12.85 15.42
CA PHE A 229 0.08 -12.76 14.57
C PHE A 229 0.42 -14.09 13.89
N ALA A 230 0.24 -15.23 14.57
CA ALA A 230 0.49 -16.55 13.98
C ALA A 230 -0.44 -16.90 12.81
N ALA A 231 -1.63 -16.29 12.73
CA ALA A 231 -2.54 -16.48 11.60
C ALA A 231 -1.99 -15.85 10.31
N GLY A 232 -1.29 -14.71 10.44
CA GLY A 232 -0.56 -14.06 9.33
C GLY A 232 -1.44 -13.55 8.18
N ASP A 233 -2.75 -13.45 8.38
CA ASP A 233 -3.74 -13.09 7.36
C ASP A 233 -4.58 -11.86 7.71
N ASP A 234 -4.29 -11.21 8.85
CA ASP A 234 -4.94 -9.97 9.28
C ASP A 234 -4.27 -8.73 8.66
N TYR A 235 -4.70 -8.43 7.43
CA TYR A 235 -4.28 -7.25 6.68
C TYR A 235 -5.10 -5.98 7.01
N ASN A 236 -5.77 -5.92 8.18
CA ASN A 236 -6.53 -4.75 8.62
C ASN A 236 -5.60 -3.55 8.91
N LEU A 237 -6.02 -2.36 8.46
CA LEU A 237 -5.27 -1.10 8.50
C LEU A 237 -5.77 -0.14 9.61
N ASN A 238 -6.68 -0.58 10.48
CA ASN A 238 -7.19 0.21 11.58
C ASN A 238 -6.10 0.46 12.63
N THR A 239 -5.81 1.74 12.91
CA THR A 239 -4.75 2.17 13.83
C THR A 239 -5.27 2.58 15.21
N ASP A 240 -6.52 2.31 15.55
CA ASP A 240 -7.13 2.71 16.81
C ASP A 240 -6.34 2.23 18.05
N VAL A 241 -6.38 3.05 19.10
CA VAL A 241 -5.59 2.82 20.34
C VAL A 241 -6.45 2.55 21.57
N VAL A 242 -7.78 2.55 21.43
CA VAL A 242 -8.73 2.35 22.55
C VAL A 242 -9.63 1.13 22.37
N GLY A 243 -9.58 0.48 21.20
CA GLY A 243 -10.53 -0.50 20.73
C GLY A 243 -10.62 -1.74 21.60
N GLU A 244 -9.51 -2.15 22.21
CA GLU A 244 -9.47 -3.27 23.14
C GLU A 244 -10.18 -2.98 24.49
N ALA A 245 -10.41 -1.71 24.82
CA ALA A 245 -11.15 -1.34 26.02
C ALA A 245 -12.67 -1.32 25.80
N LEU A 246 -13.15 -1.55 24.58
CA LEU A 246 -14.57 -1.42 24.26
C LEU A 246 -15.39 -2.60 24.77
N LEU A 247 -16.52 -2.27 25.39
CA LEU A 247 -17.52 -3.25 25.79
C LEU A 247 -18.77 -3.14 24.91
N PRO A 248 -19.42 -4.26 24.56
CA PRO A 248 -20.63 -4.25 23.74
C PRO A 248 -21.85 -3.65 24.47
N GLN A 249 -21.76 -3.46 25.78
CA GLN A 249 -22.82 -2.94 26.65
C GLN A 249 -22.22 -2.09 27.78
N ALA A 250 -23.07 -1.36 28.51
CA ALA A 250 -22.67 -0.62 29.71
C ALA A 250 -21.79 -1.49 30.65
N PRO A 251 -20.67 -0.96 31.19
CA PRO A 251 -20.27 0.45 31.24
C PRO A 251 -19.59 1.00 29.97
N TRP A 252 -19.65 0.27 28.84
CA TRP A 252 -19.14 0.64 27.50
C TRP A 252 -17.63 0.65 27.35
N VAL A 253 -16.90 0.87 28.45
CA VAL A 253 -15.44 0.85 28.50
C VAL A 253 -14.98 -0.01 29.67
N ASP A 254 -14.01 -0.89 29.45
CA ASP A 254 -13.33 -1.68 30.48
C ASP A 254 -12.29 -0.81 31.21
N ALA A 255 -12.55 -0.53 32.49
CA ALA A 255 -11.66 0.28 33.33
C ALA A 255 -10.24 -0.29 33.46
N ALA A 256 -10.08 -1.62 33.51
CA ALA A 256 -8.76 -2.25 33.62
C ALA A 256 -7.97 -2.10 32.31
N ALA A 257 -8.66 -2.17 31.16
CA ALA A 257 -8.05 -1.87 29.87
C ALA A 257 -7.64 -0.40 29.77
N VAL A 258 -8.48 0.54 30.23
CA VAL A 258 -8.16 1.98 30.27
C VAL A 258 -6.92 2.26 31.12
N GLU A 259 -6.81 1.66 32.31
CA GLU A 259 -5.63 1.84 33.16
C GLU A 259 -4.34 1.35 32.48
N ARG A 260 -4.41 0.18 31.83
CA ARG A 260 -3.30 -0.39 31.06
C ARG A 260 -2.92 0.49 29.88
N ILE A 261 -3.88 0.90 29.05
CA ILE A 261 -3.66 1.79 27.89
C ILE A 261 -3.10 3.13 28.37
N GLY A 262 -3.64 3.67 29.46
CA GLY A 262 -3.17 4.91 30.04
C GLY A 262 -1.72 4.83 30.55
N ALA A 263 -1.30 3.69 31.09
CA ALA A 263 0.10 3.46 31.46
C ALA A 263 1.02 3.41 30.23
N GLN A 264 0.59 2.74 29.16
CA GLN A 264 1.30 2.69 27.88
C GLN A 264 1.43 4.08 27.26
N PHE A 265 0.34 4.86 27.23
CA PHE A 265 0.34 6.22 26.71
C PHE A 265 1.28 7.14 27.48
N ARG A 266 1.29 7.07 28.81
CA ARG A 266 2.25 7.83 29.64
C ARG A 266 3.70 7.47 29.34
N GLN A 267 4.01 6.17 29.23
CA GLN A 267 5.35 5.70 28.87
C GLN A 267 5.78 6.24 27.49
N PHE A 268 4.86 6.19 26.52
CA PHE A 268 5.11 6.68 25.17
C PHE A 268 5.34 8.20 25.13
N VAL A 269 4.48 8.99 25.78
CA VAL A 269 4.63 10.46 25.89
C VAL A 269 5.95 10.82 26.57
N ASP A 270 6.28 10.18 27.69
CA ASP A 270 7.54 10.43 28.41
C ASP A 270 8.76 10.15 27.53
N HIS A 271 8.73 9.06 26.75
CA HIS A 271 9.80 8.69 25.82
C HIS A 271 9.91 9.66 24.65
N SER A 272 8.80 9.99 24.00
CA SER A 272 8.74 10.90 22.85
C SER A 272 9.17 12.31 23.21
N ALA A 273 8.72 12.84 24.34
CA ALA A 273 9.17 14.13 24.86
C ALA A 273 10.67 14.14 25.12
N ALA A 274 11.22 13.06 25.70
CA ALA A 274 12.66 12.95 25.95
C ALA A 274 13.52 12.83 24.68
N GLN A 275 12.95 12.39 23.55
CA GLN A 275 13.64 12.39 22.26
C GLN A 275 13.63 13.77 21.57
N GLY A 276 12.64 14.60 21.88
CA GLY A 276 12.49 15.97 21.39
C GLY A 276 11.17 16.26 20.66
N TYR A 277 10.21 15.33 20.66
CA TYR A 277 8.87 15.57 20.12
C TYR A 277 8.06 16.48 21.04
N ASN A 278 7.25 17.36 20.46
CA ASN A 278 6.39 18.30 21.18
C ASN A 278 4.92 18.21 20.74
N GLY A 279 4.52 17.12 20.08
CA GLY A 279 3.13 16.80 19.88
C GLY A 279 2.89 15.35 19.46
N VAL A 280 1.65 14.90 19.64
CA VAL A 280 1.20 13.53 19.39
C VAL A 280 -0.13 13.54 18.64
N VAL A 281 -0.25 12.60 17.71
CA VAL A 281 -1.47 12.36 16.93
C VAL A 281 -2.12 11.08 17.43
N VAL A 282 -3.39 11.16 17.85
CA VAL A 282 -4.17 10.04 18.38
C VAL A 282 -5.39 9.81 17.50
N PRO A 283 -5.72 8.57 17.08
CA PRO A 283 -6.92 8.30 16.29
C PRO A 283 -8.22 8.63 17.02
N GLY A 284 -9.20 9.12 16.25
CA GLY A 284 -10.60 9.25 16.64
C GLY A 284 -11.21 10.63 16.37
N PHE A 285 -12.52 10.67 16.19
CA PHE A 285 -13.32 11.89 16.12
C PHE A 285 -14.79 11.59 16.49
N LEU A 286 -15.49 10.83 15.65
CA LEU A 286 -16.93 10.56 15.83
C LEU A 286 -17.21 9.75 17.10
N GLU A 287 -16.23 8.98 17.56
CA GLU A 287 -16.28 8.15 18.75
C GLU A 287 -16.42 8.99 20.03
N TYR A 288 -16.07 10.28 19.99
CA TYR A 288 -16.08 11.20 21.13
C TYR A 288 -17.19 12.27 21.06
N VAL A 289 -18.12 12.17 20.10
CA VAL A 289 -19.18 13.18 19.91
C VAL A 289 -20.58 12.56 19.95
N THR A 290 -21.53 13.32 20.50
CA THR A 290 -22.94 12.91 20.66
C THR A 290 -23.88 13.65 19.69
N PHE A 291 -23.39 14.68 18.99
CA PHE A 291 -24.19 15.57 18.14
C PHE A 291 -25.33 16.26 18.90
N ALA A 292 -25.14 16.55 20.19
CA ALA A 292 -26.16 17.16 21.06
C ALA A 292 -26.60 18.57 20.61
N LYS A 293 -25.83 19.21 19.72
CA LYS A 293 -26.11 20.53 19.16
C LYS A 293 -26.81 20.50 17.80
N VAL A 294 -27.15 19.31 17.29
CA VAL A 294 -27.82 19.15 16.00
C VAL A 294 -29.32 18.99 16.22
N GLY A 295 -30.12 19.85 15.58
CA GLY A 295 -31.58 19.82 15.70
C GLY A 295 -32.05 20.05 17.14
N ASP A 296 -32.81 19.11 17.69
CA ASP A 296 -33.29 19.09 19.08
C ASP A 296 -32.31 18.38 20.06
N GLY A 297 -31.10 18.07 19.59
CA GLY A 297 -30.09 17.31 20.31
C GLY A 297 -30.30 15.79 20.30
N ARG A 298 -31.32 15.30 19.58
CA ARG A 298 -31.58 13.87 19.36
C ARG A 298 -31.83 13.52 17.90
N ALA A 299 -31.55 14.46 17.00
CA ALA A 299 -31.84 14.32 15.58
C ALA A 299 -30.91 13.29 14.90
N VAL A 300 -29.64 13.24 15.30
CA VAL A 300 -28.67 12.25 14.81
C VAL A 300 -28.76 10.93 15.58
N TYR A 301 -28.66 11.01 16.91
CA TYR A 301 -28.79 9.86 17.81
C TYR A 301 -30.09 9.96 18.62
N PRO A 302 -31.10 9.12 18.34
CA PRO A 302 -32.37 9.12 19.05
C PRO A 302 -32.24 8.81 20.55
N ALA A 303 -33.31 9.04 21.31
CA ALA A 303 -33.35 8.70 22.72
C ALA A 303 -33.11 7.19 22.95
N GLY A 304 -32.15 6.85 23.81
CA GLY A 304 -31.76 5.46 24.09
C GLY A 304 -30.74 4.87 23.11
N ASP A 305 -30.24 5.66 22.14
CA ASP A 305 -29.15 5.25 21.27
C ASP A 305 -27.84 5.11 22.06
N THR A 306 -27.21 3.94 21.91
CA THR A 306 -26.01 3.56 22.67
C THR A 306 -24.77 4.36 22.27
N HIS A 307 -24.77 5.02 21.10
CA HIS A 307 -23.67 5.88 20.66
C HIS A 307 -23.44 7.04 21.63
N VAL A 308 -24.52 7.63 22.17
CA VAL A 308 -24.42 8.75 23.12
C VAL A 308 -23.77 8.31 24.43
N ASP A 309 -24.20 7.18 24.98
CA ASP A 309 -23.67 6.66 26.24
C ASP A 309 -22.21 6.19 26.08
N ARG A 310 -21.89 5.55 24.95
CA ARG A 310 -20.53 5.12 24.61
C ARG A 310 -19.60 6.32 24.43
N ALA A 311 -19.99 7.35 23.68
CA ALA A 311 -19.16 8.54 23.48
C ALA A 311 -18.86 9.26 24.80
N LYS A 312 -19.85 9.40 25.68
CA LYS A 312 -19.65 9.95 27.03
C LYS A 312 -18.71 9.09 27.87
N ALA A 313 -18.83 7.76 27.80
CA ALA A 313 -17.94 6.84 28.52
C ALA A 313 -16.50 6.95 28.00
N LEU A 314 -16.29 7.05 26.68
CA LEU A 314 -14.99 7.24 26.06
C LEU A 314 -14.35 8.58 26.45
N VAL A 315 -15.09 9.69 26.38
CA VAL A 315 -14.61 11.01 26.83
C VAL A 315 -14.20 10.97 28.31
N ALA A 316 -15.03 10.36 29.17
CA ALA A 316 -14.74 10.26 30.59
C ALA A 316 -13.51 9.39 30.90
N ALA A 317 -13.34 8.27 30.18
CA ALA A 317 -12.27 7.32 30.41
C ALA A 317 -10.93 7.76 29.80
N PHE A 318 -10.94 8.23 28.55
CA PHE A 318 -9.73 8.51 27.79
C PHE A 318 -9.36 10.00 27.71
N GLY A 319 -10.29 10.93 27.99
CA GLY A 319 -9.96 12.35 28.12
C GLY A 319 -8.80 12.61 29.10
N PRO A 320 -8.83 12.06 30.33
CA PRO A 320 -7.71 12.17 31.27
C PRO A 320 -6.42 11.47 30.81
N VAL A 321 -6.53 10.39 30.02
CA VAL A 321 -5.37 9.67 29.48
C VAL A 321 -4.64 10.55 28.47
N PHE A 322 -5.35 11.09 27.49
CA PHE A 322 -4.74 11.90 26.43
C PHE A 322 -4.27 13.26 26.93
N ARG A 323 -4.96 13.85 27.93
CA ARG A 323 -4.54 15.11 28.56
C ARG A 323 -3.13 15.03 29.16
N TYR A 324 -2.63 13.85 29.50
CA TYR A 324 -1.26 13.70 29.97
C TYR A 324 -0.21 14.24 28.99
N ALA A 325 -0.47 14.18 27.67
CA ALA A 325 0.41 14.76 26.67
C ALA A 325 0.47 16.30 26.80
N GLU A 326 -0.67 16.97 26.96
CA GLU A 326 -0.75 18.41 27.24
C GLU A 326 -0.07 18.76 28.58
N ASP A 327 -0.27 17.95 29.63
CA ASP A 327 0.38 18.14 30.93
C ASP A 327 1.92 18.02 30.84
N MET A 328 2.42 17.29 29.84
CA MET A 328 3.83 17.18 29.45
C MET A 328 4.28 18.26 28.45
N GLY A 329 3.37 19.15 28.05
CA GLY A 329 3.58 20.24 27.11
C GLY A 329 3.75 19.78 25.66
N MET A 330 3.12 18.66 25.30
CA MET A 330 2.99 18.18 23.94
C MET A 330 1.61 18.57 23.38
N LYS A 331 1.57 19.09 22.17
CA LYS A 331 0.32 19.33 21.44
C LYS A 331 -0.42 18.02 21.15
N VAL A 332 -1.75 18.02 21.23
CA VAL A 332 -2.59 16.84 20.99
C VAL A 332 -3.49 17.06 19.77
N PHE A 333 -3.31 16.23 18.76
CA PHE A 333 -4.16 16.20 17.57
C PHE A 333 -4.95 14.90 17.49
N LEU A 334 -6.24 15.00 17.18
CA LEU A 334 -7.07 13.83 16.91
C LEU A 334 -7.13 13.53 15.41
N LEU A 335 -6.96 12.28 14.97
CA LEU A 335 -6.92 11.87 13.56
C LEU A 335 -8.21 11.19 13.13
N THR A 336 -8.77 11.59 11.98
CA THR A 336 -9.95 10.94 11.40
C THR A 336 -9.90 10.85 9.88
N ASP A 337 -10.49 9.79 9.34
CA ASP A 337 -10.70 9.57 7.92
C ASP A 337 -12.07 10.10 7.49
N MET A 338 -12.07 11.18 6.71
CA MET A 338 -13.27 11.84 6.23
C MET A 338 -13.65 11.31 4.84
N LEU A 339 -14.90 10.89 4.60
CA LEU A 339 -16.09 11.16 5.42
C LEU A 339 -16.35 10.03 6.43
N ALA A 340 -16.15 10.31 7.72
CA ALA A 340 -16.51 9.40 8.81
C ALA A 340 -18.03 9.41 9.01
N VAL A 341 -18.62 8.23 9.23
CA VAL A 341 -20.06 8.04 9.46
C VAL A 341 -20.34 6.93 10.48
N SER A 342 -21.50 7.02 11.14
CA SER A 342 -22.17 5.92 11.83
C SER A 342 -23.53 5.65 11.15
N PRO A 343 -24.17 4.47 11.34
CA PRO A 343 -25.45 4.19 10.71
C PRO A 343 -26.55 5.22 11.02
N PRO A 344 -26.72 5.70 12.28
CA PRO A 344 -27.69 6.76 12.58
C PRO A 344 -27.32 8.11 11.92
N LEU A 345 -26.04 8.48 11.90
CA LEU A 345 -25.57 9.71 11.25
C LEU A 345 -25.82 9.67 9.74
N GLU A 346 -25.52 8.55 9.08
CA GLU A 346 -25.77 8.39 7.66
C GLU A 346 -27.28 8.45 7.35
N ALA A 347 -28.13 7.82 8.17
CA ALA A 347 -29.58 7.90 8.03
C ALA A 347 -30.09 9.34 8.17
N TYR A 348 -29.57 10.08 9.15
CA TYR A 348 -29.89 11.49 9.35
C TYR A 348 -29.46 12.37 8.16
N LEU A 349 -28.24 12.20 7.65
CA LEU A 349 -27.72 12.94 6.49
C LEU A 349 -28.54 12.61 5.22
N ARG A 350 -28.89 11.35 5.00
CA ARG A 350 -29.77 10.94 3.89
C ARG A 350 -31.15 11.61 3.97
N HIS A 351 -31.72 11.71 5.17
CA HIS A 351 -33.02 12.34 5.36
C HIS A 351 -32.97 13.87 5.16
N THR A 352 -31.93 14.54 5.66
CA THR A 352 -31.85 16.01 5.72
C THR A 352 -31.19 16.64 4.50
N VAL A 353 -30.14 16.01 3.97
CA VAL A 353 -29.36 16.49 2.82
C VAL A 353 -29.81 15.81 1.53
N GLY A 354 -30.43 14.62 1.62
CA GLY A 354 -30.82 13.82 0.45
C GLY A 354 -29.74 12.80 0.02
N GLY A 355 -28.67 12.64 0.81
CA GLY A 355 -27.56 11.74 0.55
C GLY A 355 -26.29 12.15 1.30
N LEU A 356 -25.14 11.62 0.85
CA LEU A 356 -23.80 12.04 1.28
C LEU A 356 -23.23 13.07 0.29
N ASP A 357 -24.00 14.12 -0.01
CA ASP A 357 -23.53 15.19 -0.89
C ASP A 357 -22.53 16.08 -0.15
N VAL A 358 -21.25 15.74 -0.28
CA VAL A 358 -20.12 16.44 0.37
C VAL A 358 -19.86 17.83 -0.19
N ALA A 359 -20.58 18.28 -1.23
CA ALA A 359 -20.56 19.67 -1.65
C ALA A 359 -21.62 20.52 -0.94
N ASP A 360 -22.64 19.91 -0.30
CA ASP A 360 -23.72 20.61 0.37
C ASP A 360 -23.28 21.13 1.76
N PRO A 361 -23.32 22.45 2.02
CA PRO A 361 -22.97 23.01 3.33
C PRO A 361 -23.80 22.47 4.50
N ARG A 362 -25.03 22.00 4.26
CA ARG A 362 -25.90 21.43 5.30
C ARG A 362 -25.32 20.14 5.89
N LEU A 363 -24.60 19.35 5.08
CA LEU A 363 -23.86 18.18 5.57
C LEU A 363 -22.77 18.64 6.52
N TRP A 364 -21.96 19.61 6.09
CA TRP A 364 -20.83 20.09 6.89
C TRP A 364 -21.24 20.78 8.19
N ALA A 365 -22.40 21.44 8.24
CA ALA A 365 -22.94 22.01 9.48
C ALA A 365 -23.10 20.97 10.61
N VAL A 366 -23.40 19.70 10.26
CA VAL A 366 -23.47 18.60 11.24
C VAL A 366 -22.09 18.28 11.81
N TYR A 367 -21.08 18.21 10.96
CA TYR A 367 -19.70 17.98 11.37
C TYR A 367 -19.10 19.17 12.12
N GLN A 368 -19.48 20.41 11.78
CA GLN A 368 -19.13 21.60 12.56
C GLN A 368 -19.68 21.52 13.99
N ALA A 369 -20.95 21.08 14.15
CA ALA A 369 -21.54 20.90 15.46
C ALA A 369 -20.81 19.80 16.27
N GLY A 370 -20.47 18.67 15.63
CA GLY A 370 -19.67 17.61 16.25
C GLY A 370 -18.26 18.07 16.64
N LEU A 371 -17.57 18.80 15.76
CA LEU A 371 -16.23 19.33 16.03
C LEU A 371 -16.23 20.37 17.15
N ALA A 372 -17.22 21.26 17.18
CA ALA A 372 -17.40 22.20 18.29
C ALA A 372 -17.68 21.47 19.62
N GLU A 373 -18.46 20.39 19.59
CA GLU A 373 -18.70 19.55 20.76
C GLU A 373 -17.41 18.84 21.23
N LEU A 374 -16.60 18.34 20.30
CA LEU A 374 -15.31 17.70 20.59
C LEU A 374 -14.36 18.67 21.34
N PHE A 375 -14.20 19.90 20.83
CA PHE A 375 -13.32 20.88 21.47
C PHE A 375 -13.86 21.36 22.83
N GLU A 376 -15.17 21.31 23.05
CA GLU A 376 -15.74 21.60 24.37
C GLU A 376 -15.58 20.44 25.36
N SER A 377 -15.71 19.19 24.90
CA SER A 377 -15.60 18.01 25.74
C SER A 377 -14.16 17.64 26.06
N LEU A 378 -13.22 17.94 25.15
CA LEU A 378 -11.79 17.70 25.27
C LEU A 378 -11.01 19.01 25.01
N PRO A 379 -11.07 20.00 25.91
CA PRO A 379 -10.51 21.34 25.67
C PRO A 379 -8.99 21.40 25.54
N PHE A 380 -8.28 20.32 25.94
CA PHE A 380 -6.82 20.18 25.80
C PHE A 380 -6.38 19.74 24.39
N VAL A 381 -7.31 19.37 23.51
CA VAL A 381 -6.99 18.99 22.12
C VAL A 381 -6.68 20.27 21.34
N ASP A 382 -5.50 20.34 20.72
CA ASP A 382 -5.02 21.48 19.90
C ASP A 382 -5.64 21.51 18.50
N GLY A 383 -6.12 20.38 18.00
CA GLY A 383 -6.65 20.33 16.65
C GLY A 383 -7.11 18.97 16.15
N LEU A 384 -7.52 18.96 14.89
CA LEU A 384 -7.96 17.78 14.16
C LEU A 384 -7.06 17.54 12.95
N MET A 385 -6.52 16.34 12.82
CA MET A 385 -5.87 15.86 11.61
C MET A 385 -6.89 15.10 10.75
N VAL A 386 -7.00 15.45 9.48
CA VAL A 386 -7.97 14.81 8.57
C VAL A 386 -7.27 14.24 7.34
N ARG A 387 -7.68 13.03 6.95
CA ARG A 387 -7.33 12.37 5.69
C ARG A 387 -8.61 12.06 4.92
N ILE A 388 -8.56 12.10 3.58
CA ILE A 388 -9.71 11.80 2.70
C ILE A 388 -9.44 10.68 1.70
N GLY A 389 -8.19 10.20 1.65
CA GLY A 389 -7.73 9.22 0.67
C GLY A 389 -7.93 7.75 1.02
N GLU A 390 -8.41 7.46 2.24
CA GLU A 390 -8.54 6.11 2.77
C GLU A 390 -9.92 5.89 3.39
N GLY A 391 -10.45 4.67 3.25
CA GLY A 391 -11.69 4.24 3.89
C GLY A 391 -12.19 2.90 3.38
N GLY A 392 -13.28 2.41 3.97
CA GLY A 392 -13.84 1.08 3.71
C GLY A 392 -13.55 0.07 4.81
N GLU A 393 -13.94 -1.19 4.56
CA GLU A 393 -13.94 -2.28 5.56
C GLU A 393 -12.55 -2.61 6.12
N VAL A 394 -11.48 -2.36 5.38
CA VAL A 394 -10.10 -2.61 5.86
C VAL A 394 -9.68 -1.67 6.99
N TYR A 395 -10.44 -0.60 7.26
CA TYR A 395 -10.26 0.31 8.41
C TYR A 395 -11.33 0.09 9.49
N ALA A 396 -12.19 -0.92 9.35
CA ALA A 396 -13.23 -1.18 10.34
C ALA A 396 -12.63 -1.75 11.63
N GLN A 397 -13.16 -1.31 12.77
CA GLN A 397 -12.83 -1.84 14.08
C GLN A 397 -13.89 -2.83 14.54
N ASN A 398 -13.48 -4.01 14.99
CA ASN A 398 -14.40 -4.99 15.56
C ASN A 398 -15.10 -4.43 16.80
N GLY A 399 -16.43 -4.60 16.88
CA GLY A 399 -17.25 -4.09 17.99
C GLY A 399 -17.68 -2.63 17.86
N TRP A 400 -17.31 -1.97 16.77
CA TRP A 400 -17.72 -0.61 16.39
C TRP A 400 -18.38 -0.59 15.01
N ASP A 401 -19.40 0.25 14.85
CA ASP A 401 -20.13 0.45 13.60
C ASP A 401 -19.82 1.80 12.93
N TYR A 402 -18.79 2.51 13.40
CA TYR A 402 -18.21 3.65 12.69
C TYR A 402 -17.43 3.16 11.46
N SER A 403 -17.53 3.91 10.37
CA SER A 403 -16.77 3.66 9.15
C SER A 403 -16.43 4.96 8.44
N SER A 404 -15.43 4.94 7.55
CA SER A 404 -15.10 6.05 6.66
C SER A 404 -15.49 5.73 5.22
N LYS A 405 -15.87 6.77 4.47
CA LYS A 405 -16.24 6.70 3.04
C LYS A 405 -15.30 7.55 2.21
N LEU A 406 -14.85 7.00 1.08
CA LEU A 406 -14.13 7.74 0.02
C LEU A 406 -15.10 8.65 -0.77
N ALA A 407 -15.71 9.62 -0.09
CA ALA A 407 -16.74 10.50 -0.65
C ALA A 407 -16.19 11.86 -1.09
N VAL A 408 -15.16 12.39 -0.42
CA VAL A 408 -14.55 13.69 -0.72
C VAL A 408 -13.57 13.55 -1.88
N THR A 409 -14.09 13.61 -3.10
CA THR A 409 -13.37 13.22 -4.33
C THR A 409 -13.23 14.35 -5.37
N THR A 410 -13.66 15.57 -5.03
CA THR A 410 -13.61 16.75 -5.92
C THR A 410 -13.03 17.97 -5.22
N ASP A 411 -12.46 18.90 -5.98
CA ASP A 411 -11.87 20.14 -5.46
C ASP A 411 -12.89 20.94 -4.63
N ALA A 412 -14.13 21.02 -5.11
CA ALA A 412 -15.20 21.74 -4.43
C ALA A 412 -15.55 21.09 -3.08
N ALA A 413 -15.59 19.75 -3.02
CA ALA A 413 -15.85 19.02 -1.79
C ALA A 413 -14.70 19.18 -0.77
N VAL A 414 -13.44 19.11 -1.21
CA VAL A 414 -12.28 19.36 -0.33
C VAL A 414 -12.34 20.76 0.25
N ARG A 415 -12.58 21.78 -0.58
CA ARG A 415 -12.69 23.17 -0.11
C ARG A 415 -13.90 23.38 0.79
N ALA A 416 -15.04 22.73 0.54
CA ALA A 416 -16.22 22.80 1.40
C ALA A 416 -15.95 22.21 2.79
N MET A 417 -15.32 21.02 2.83
CA MET A 417 -14.86 20.39 4.07
C MET A 417 -13.92 21.30 4.84
N LEU A 418 -12.83 21.74 4.21
CA LEU A 418 -11.80 22.54 4.88
C LEU A 418 -12.38 23.85 5.43
N ARG A 419 -13.21 24.57 4.66
CA ARG A 419 -13.86 25.80 5.17
C ARG A 419 -14.68 25.54 6.42
N ALA A 420 -15.48 24.48 6.43
CA ALA A 420 -16.34 24.18 7.56
C ALA A 420 -15.54 23.80 8.81
N LEU A 421 -14.55 22.93 8.66
CA LEU A 421 -13.69 22.51 9.77
C LEU A 421 -12.86 23.68 10.31
N LEU A 422 -12.25 24.48 9.42
CA LEU A 422 -11.44 25.64 9.82
C LEU A 422 -12.27 26.78 10.44
N ASP A 423 -13.48 27.04 9.95
CA ASP A 423 -14.38 28.02 10.58
C ASP A 423 -14.74 27.63 12.02
N THR A 424 -14.88 26.32 12.29
CA THR A 424 -15.11 25.82 13.65
C THR A 424 -13.84 25.88 14.50
N ALA A 425 -12.72 25.40 13.95
CA ALA A 425 -11.43 25.35 14.63
C ALA A 425 -10.92 26.76 14.96
N GLY A 426 -11.01 27.73 14.05
CA GLY A 426 -10.60 29.10 14.26
C GLY A 426 -11.41 29.83 15.34
N ARG A 427 -12.70 29.53 15.51
CA ARG A 427 -13.49 30.07 16.65
C ARG A 427 -13.04 29.52 18.00
N ALA A 428 -12.50 28.32 18.01
CA ALA A 428 -11.96 27.67 19.19
C ALA A 428 -10.45 27.93 19.37
N ASP A 429 -9.79 28.67 18.46
CA ASP A 429 -8.34 28.82 18.38
C ASP A 429 -7.63 27.46 18.37
N ARG A 430 -8.02 26.63 17.39
CA ARG A 430 -7.54 25.26 17.16
C ARG A 430 -7.09 25.09 15.72
N GLU A 431 -6.20 24.13 15.49
CA GLU A 431 -5.59 23.86 14.18
C GLU A 431 -6.29 22.71 13.44
N VAL A 432 -6.28 22.76 12.10
CA VAL A 432 -6.66 21.61 11.25
C VAL A 432 -5.43 21.20 10.45
N ILE A 433 -4.99 19.96 10.64
CA ILE A 433 -3.94 19.37 9.81
C ILE A 433 -4.59 18.57 8.68
N PHE A 434 -4.49 19.07 7.45
CA PHE A 434 -4.97 18.35 6.28
C PHE A 434 -3.85 17.48 5.70
N ARG A 435 -4.03 16.16 5.77
CA ARG A 435 -3.15 15.21 5.10
C ARG A 435 -3.50 15.15 3.62
N THR A 436 -2.52 15.45 2.76
CA THR A 436 -2.74 15.43 1.31
C THR A 436 -2.85 14.04 0.73
N TRP A 437 -2.59 12.98 1.52
CA TRP A 437 -2.66 11.59 1.08
C TRP A 437 -4.05 11.23 0.54
N THR A 438 -4.11 11.12 -0.78
CA THR A 438 -5.28 10.79 -1.60
C THR A 438 -4.86 9.69 -2.59
N VAL A 439 -5.63 8.61 -2.72
CA VAL A 439 -5.25 7.51 -3.62
C VAL A 439 -6.27 7.39 -4.75
N GLY A 440 -5.90 7.81 -5.97
CA GLY A 440 -6.49 7.38 -7.25
C GLY A 440 -7.99 7.65 -7.51
N VAL A 441 -8.74 8.19 -6.56
CA VAL A 441 -10.19 8.37 -6.66
C VAL A 441 -10.56 9.83 -6.90
N GLY A 442 -11.28 10.07 -8.01
CA GLY A 442 -11.82 11.38 -8.36
C GLY A 442 -10.78 12.41 -8.83
N ALA A 443 -11.19 13.67 -8.92
CA ALA A 443 -10.35 14.77 -9.42
C ALA A 443 -9.18 15.11 -8.49
N VAL A 444 -9.23 14.65 -7.24
CA VAL A 444 -8.21 14.89 -6.21
C VAL A 444 -7.33 13.67 -5.94
N GLY A 445 -7.46 12.59 -6.74
CA GLY A 445 -6.79 11.31 -6.49
C GLY A 445 -5.26 11.35 -6.48
N ASP A 446 -4.64 12.36 -7.09
CA ASP A 446 -3.18 12.56 -7.15
C ASP A 446 -2.71 13.81 -6.38
N LEU A 447 -3.55 14.35 -5.48
CA LEU A 447 -3.26 15.56 -4.70
C LEU A 447 -1.94 15.49 -3.92
N HIS A 448 -1.57 14.29 -3.45
CA HIS A 448 -0.34 14.05 -2.72
C HIS A 448 0.94 13.99 -3.58
N THR A 449 0.84 13.80 -4.89
CA THR A 449 1.99 13.60 -5.80
C THR A 449 2.09 14.63 -6.91
N ASN A 450 1.01 15.38 -7.18
CA ASN A 450 0.94 16.29 -8.31
C ASN A 450 0.85 17.77 -7.87
N PRO A 451 1.89 18.59 -8.11
CA PRO A 451 1.89 20.03 -7.78
C PRO A 451 0.76 20.84 -8.45
N ASP A 452 0.30 20.44 -9.63
CA ASP A 452 -0.79 21.12 -10.32
C ASP A 452 -2.14 20.82 -9.67
N SER A 453 -2.40 19.56 -9.32
CA SER A 453 -3.57 19.17 -8.53
C SER A 453 -3.57 19.85 -7.16
N TYR A 454 -2.41 19.90 -6.49
CA TYR A 454 -2.23 20.66 -5.26
C TYR A 454 -2.62 22.13 -5.39
N ARG A 455 -2.11 22.81 -6.44
CA ARG A 455 -2.42 24.22 -6.69
C ARG A 455 -3.89 24.43 -7.07
N GLN A 456 -4.49 23.52 -7.81
CA GLN A 456 -5.91 23.59 -8.18
C GLN A 456 -6.81 23.46 -6.94
N VAL A 457 -6.54 22.46 -6.09
CA VAL A 457 -7.36 22.16 -4.92
C VAL A 457 -7.15 23.18 -3.80
N LEU A 458 -5.90 23.57 -3.50
CA LEU A 458 -5.57 24.40 -2.34
C LEU A 458 -5.09 25.81 -2.70
N GLY A 459 -4.79 26.13 -3.96
CA GLY A 459 -4.33 27.46 -4.34
C GLY A 459 -5.33 28.57 -3.96
N GLY A 460 -4.82 29.66 -3.37
CA GLY A 460 -5.63 30.78 -2.89
C GLY A 460 -6.56 30.43 -1.73
N PHE A 461 -6.31 29.34 -1.01
CA PHE A 461 -7.04 28.93 0.18
C PHE A 461 -6.20 29.27 1.42
N ASP A 462 -6.32 30.49 1.92
CA ASP A 462 -5.48 30.94 3.03
C ASP A 462 -6.26 30.95 4.36
N ASP A 463 -5.78 30.18 5.34
CA ASP A 463 -6.26 30.20 6.72
C ASP A 463 -5.07 29.96 7.68
N PRO A 464 -4.88 30.78 8.74
CA PRO A 464 -3.76 30.61 9.66
C PRO A 464 -3.81 29.32 10.49
N HIS A 465 -4.99 28.70 10.63
CA HIS A 465 -5.19 27.46 11.37
C HIS A 465 -5.01 26.21 10.50
N LEU A 466 -4.76 26.37 9.18
CA LEU A 466 -4.51 25.26 8.27
C LEU A 466 -3.03 24.90 8.22
N ILE A 467 -2.72 23.66 8.55
CA ILE A 467 -1.42 23.02 8.31
C ILE A 467 -1.63 21.92 7.27
N VAL A 468 -0.75 21.84 6.27
CA VAL A 468 -0.81 20.79 5.26
C VAL A 468 0.32 19.79 5.47
N SER A 469 -0.06 18.52 5.59
CA SER A 469 0.83 17.39 5.86
C SER A 469 1.01 16.54 4.61
N THR A 470 2.26 16.26 4.24
CA THR A 470 2.59 15.47 3.05
C THR A 470 3.83 14.60 3.28
N LYS A 471 3.77 13.34 2.82
CA LYS A 471 4.89 12.39 2.83
C LYS A 471 6.12 12.97 2.12
N TYR A 472 7.31 12.68 2.65
CA TYR A 472 8.56 13.17 2.06
C TYR A 472 8.84 12.59 0.66
N THR A 473 8.25 11.45 0.30
CA THR A 473 8.37 10.84 -1.04
C THR A 473 7.13 11.11 -1.90
N LEU A 474 7.29 11.04 -3.22
CA LEU A 474 6.17 10.94 -4.16
C LEU A 474 5.53 9.55 -4.05
N GLY A 475 4.41 9.43 -3.36
CA GLY A 475 3.69 8.15 -3.19
C GLY A 475 3.88 7.60 -1.78
N ASP A 476 3.94 6.26 -1.66
CA ASP A 476 3.87 5.58 -0.37
C ASP A 476 5.23 5.16 0.20
N PHE A 477 6.05 6.15 0.54
CA PHE A 477 7.29 5.96 1.30
C PHE A 477 8.39 5.09 0.67
N TYR A 478 8.20 4.24 -0.34
CA TYR A 478 9.25 3.41 -0.96
C TYR A 478 10.55 4.16 -1.28
N SER A 479 11.69 3.49 -1.12
CA SER A 479 13.03 4.07 -1.26
C SER A 479 13.40 4.50 -2.68
N HIS A 480 12.78 3.88 -3.70
CA HIS A 480 13.01 4.26 -5.11
C HIS A 480 12.01 5.30 -5.61
N LEU A 481 11.28 5.96 -4.71
CA LEU A 481 10.45 7.10 -5.09
C LEU A 481 11.24 8.41 -4.98
N PRO A 482 11.02 9.37 -5.90
CA PRO A 482 11.59 10.70 -5.76
C PRO A 482 11.09 11.41 -4.50
N LEU A 483 11.79 12.47 -4.09
CA LEU A 483 11.26 13.40 -3.11
C LEU A 483 9.98 14.07 -3.60
N ASN A 484 9.07 14.36 -2.68
CA ASN A 484 7.76 14.89 -3.00
C ASN A 484 7.83 16.33 -3.50
N SER A 485 7.58 16.53 -4.79
CA SER A 485 7.66 17.85 -5.42
C SER A 485 6.59 18.83 -4.92
N THR A 486 5.49 18.36 -4.31
CA THR A 486 4.48 19.24 -3.72
C THR A 486 4.98 19.97 -2.46
N LEU A 487 6.04 19.46 -1.81
CA LEU A 487 6.66 20.12 -0.65
C LEU A 487 7.62 21.25 -1.04
N LEU A 488 8.02 21.33 -2.31
CA LEU A 488 8.96 22.35 -2.80
C LEU A 488 8.33 23.74 -2.98
N ALA A 489 7.00 23.87 -2.83
CA ALA A 489 6.28 25.11 -3.06
C ALA A 489 4.99 25.21 -2.21
N GLY A 490 4.25 26.31 -2.39
CA GLY A 490 2.96 26.57 -1.75
C GLY A 490 3.04 27.58 -0.60
N GLU A 491 1.90 28.18 -0.26
CA GLU A 491 1.82 29.30 0.70
C GLU A 491 1.36 28.89 2.11
N HIS A 492 0.75 27.71 2.23
CA HIS A 492 0.23 27.14 3.48
C HIS A 492 1.37 26.72 4.41
N ARG A 493 1.10 26.67 5.72
CA ARG A 493 2.00 26.05 6.72
C ARG A 493 2.16 24.56 6.38
N ARG A 494 3.39 24.04 6.44
CA ARG A 494 3.73 22.68 5.97
C ARG A 494 4.36 21.84 7.06
N ILE A 495 3.94 20.57 7.13
CA ILE A 495 4.69 19.53 7.83
C ILE A 495 5.05 18.38 6.88
N VAL A 496 6.22 17.78 7.11
CA VAL A 496 6.74 16.64 6.35
C VAL A 496 6.43 15.34 7.09
N GLU A 497 5.75 14.39 6.45
CA GLU A 497 5.52 13.05 7.03
C GLU A 497 6.75 12.15 6.79
N PHE A 498 7.18 11.44 7.83
CA PHE A 498 8.22 10.41 7.82
C PHE A 498 7.67 9.11 8.41
N GLN A 499 8.26 7.98 8.03
CA GLN A 499 7.90 6.67 8.57
C GLN A 499 9.15 5.97 9.10
N ALA A 500 9.24 5.84 10.43
CA ALA A 500 10.39 5.24 11.11
C ALA A 500 10.36 3.71 11.06
N ARG A 501 9.20 3.10 11.33
CA ARG A 501 8.94 1.68 11.10
C ARG A 501 8.51 1.48 9.64
N ARG A 502 9.47 1.17 8.78
CA ARG A 502 9.25 1.09 7.33
C ARG A 502 8.34 -0.06 6.95
N GLU A 503 7.13 0.27 6.56
CA GLU A 503 6.05 -0.65 6.21
C GLU A 503 6.47 -1.63 5.12
N PHE A 504 6.85 -1.13 3.94
CA PHE A 504 7.21 -1.96 2.81
C PHE A 504 8.62 -2.56 2.87
N GLU A 505 9.40 -2.25 3.91
CA GLU A 505 10.79 -2.72 4.05
C GLU A 505 10.94 -3.59 5.29
N GLY A 506 10.01 -4.54 5.43
CA GLY A 506 10.01 -5.58 6.46
C GLY A 506 9.43 -5.15 7.81
N PHE A 507 8.64 -4.07 7.89
CA PHE A 507 7.99 -3.63 9.13
C PHE A 507 8.94 -3.43 10.33
N GLY A 508 10.19 -3.05 10.06
CA GLY A 508 11.21 -2.87 11.09
C GLY A 508 11.93 -4.15 11.54
N SER A 509 11.72 -5.30 10.88
CA SER A 509 12.49 -6.53 11.11
C SER A 509 13.84 -6.57 10.38
N LEU A 510 14.13 -5.58 9.53
CA LEU A 510 15.38 -5.48 8.78
C LEU A 510 16.12 -4.18 9.18
N PRO A 511 17.46 -4.21 9.35
CA PRO A 511 18.22 -2.99 9.61
C PRO A 511 18.01 -1.98 8.48
N ASN A 512 17.61 -0.76 8.83
CA ASN A 512 17.19 0.26 7.87
C ASN A 512 17.48 1.68 8.38
N ASP A 513 18.71 2.15 8.24
CA ASP A 513 19.14 3.49 8.71
C ASP A 513 18.77 4.58 7.70
N LEU A 514 17.66 5.27 7.95
CA LEU A 514 17.12 6.31 7.06
C LEU A 514 17.75 7.69 7.31
N GLY A 515 18.69 7.84 8.24
CA GLY A 515 19.16 9.14 8.71
C GLY A 515 19.71 10.03 7.58
N VAL A 516 20.43 9.44 6.62
CA VAL A 516 20.96 10.17 5.45
C VAL A 516 19.84 10.66 4.54
N LEU A 517 18.89 9.78 4.19
CA LEU A 517 17.75 10.09 3.32
C LEU A 517 16.85 11.16 3.95
N HIS A 518 16.49 10.99 5.23
CA HIS A 518 15.66 11.94 5.95
C HIS A 518 16.32 13.32 6.09
N ARG A 519 17.64 13.37 6.33
CA ARG A 519 18.38 14.64 6.35
C ARG A 519 18.38 15.32 4.99
N GLN A 520 18.64 14.57 3.92
CA GLN A 520 18.63 15.11 2.56
C GLN A 520 17.26 15.70 2.22
N ALA A 521 16.18 14.94 2.42
CA ALA A 521 14.83 15.37 2.17
C ALA A 521 14.48 16.64 2.96
N LEU A 522 14.76 16.66 4.27
CA LEU A 522 14.45 17.80 5.11
C LEU A 522 15.22 19.06 4.70
N ARG A 523 16.52 18.94 4.40
CA ARG A 523 17.33 20.08 3.92
C ARG A 523 16.81 20.63 2.60
N GLU A 524 16.44 19.76 1.67
CA GLU A 524 15.91 20.16 0.37
C GLU A 524 14.60 20.93 0.51
N PHE A 525 13.66 20.43 1.31
CA PHE A 525 12.39 21.11 1.55
C PHE A 525 12.55 22.42 2.31
N LEU A 526 13.42 22.48 3.33
CA LEU A 526 13.66 23.72 4.08
C LEU A 526 14.36 24.79 3.24
N ALA A 527 15.20 24.39 2.27
CA ALA A 527 15.84 25.31 1.35
C ALA A 527 14.85 25.85 0.30
N ALA A 528 13.94 25.01 -0.19
CA ALA A 528 12.97 25.37 -1.22
C ALA A 528 11.74 26.10 -0.67
N ASN A 529 11.27 25.71 0.52
CA ASN A 529 9.98 26.14 1.06
C ASN A 529 10.11 26.64 2.52
N PRO A 530 10.11 27.96 2.75
CA PRO A 530 10.20 28.52 4.11
C PRO A 530 8.96 28.27 4.96
N LYS A 531 7.85 27.77 4.38
CA LYS A 531 6.63 27.42 5.11
C LYS A 531 6.69 26.06 5.80
N VAL A 532 7.74 25.26 5.55
CA VAL A 532 7.98 24.02 6.28
C VAL A 532 8.37 24.36 7.72
N GLU A 533 7.44 24.11 8.63
CA GLU A 533 7.55 24.46 10.05
C GLU A 533 7.64 23.24 10.96
N GLY A 534 7.44 22.03 10.42
CA GLY A 534 7.39 20.83 11.24
C GLY A 534 7.51 19.50 10.51
N VAL A 535 7.45 18.43 11.32
CA VAL A 535 7.46 17.04 10.88
C VAL A 535 6.40 16.24 11.62
N TRP A 536 5.94 15.16 11.00
CA TRP A 536 5.17 14.11 11.67
C TRP A 536 5.82 12.76 11.38
N ASN A 537 6.29 12.08 12.42
CA ASN A 537 7.00 10.81 12.30
C ASN A 537 6.13 9.64 12.77
N TRP A 538 6.01 8.60 11.95
CA TRP A 538 5.25 7.41 12.29
C TRP A 538 6.18 6.39 12.93
N THR A 539 5.95 6.11 14.21
CA THR A 539 6.80 5.24 15.03
C THR A 539 6.32 3.80 15.05
N GLN A 540 5.04 3.55 14.80
CA GLN A 540 4.44 2.21 14.72
C GLN A 540 3.50 2.05 13.53
N ASP A 541 2.73 3.09 13.22
CA ASP A 541 1.67 3.04 12.20
C ASP A 541 2.24 2.94 10.77
N GLY A 542 1.40 2.48 9.85
CA GLY A 542 1.76 2.20 8.45
C GLY A 542 1.56 0.71 8.13
N GLY A 543 0.70 0.45 7.16
CA GLY A 543 0.31 -0.91 6.76
C GLY A 543 -0.46 -1.68 7.85
N PRO A 544 -0.65 -2.99 7.65
CA PRO A 544 -1.32 -3.85 8.59
C PRO A 544 -0.49 -4.01 9.86
N LEU A 545 -1.19 -4.01 10.98
CA LEU A 545 -0.53 -4.05 12.27
C LEU A 545 -0.28 -5.48 12.77
N ARG A 546 -0.91 -6.48 12.14
CA ARG A 546 -0.87 -7.90 12.55
C ARG A 546 -0.41 -8.86 11.45
N ALA A 547 -0.40 -8.45 10.20
CA ALA A 547 0.25 -9.19 9.11
C ALA A 547 1.71 -8.75 8.97
N GLY A 548 2.61 -9.39 9.73
CA GLY A 548 4.03 -9.07 9.77
C GLY A 548 4.69 -9.46 11.10
N PRO A 549 5.91 -8.99 11.39
CA PRO A 549 6.58 -9.24 12.65
C PRO A 549 5.81 -8.62 13.82
N MET A 550 5.67 -9.38 14.92
CA MET A 550 5.13 -8.94 16.21
C MET A 550 6.13 -8.04 16.93
N SER A 551 6.38 -6.86 16.36
CA SER A 551 7.20 -5.82 16.99
C SER A 551 6.37 -4.58 17.31
N LEU A 552 6.26 -4.31 18.61
CA LEU A 552 5.46 -3.23 19.17
C LEU A 552 6.39 -2.23 19.86
N TYR A 553 6.45 -1.01 19.35
CA TYR A 553 7.35 0.05 19.79
C TYR A 553 7.25 0.27 21.31
N LEU A 554 8.39 0.26 22.00
CA LEU A 554 8.53 0.33 23.47
C LEU A 554 8.00 -0.87 24.27
N ARG A 555 7.49 -1.92 23.62
CA ARG A 555 6.77 -3.00 24.29
C ARG A 555 7.30 -4.40 23.97
N ASP A 556 7.32 -4.78 22.69
CA ASP A 556 7.55 -6.17 22.26
C ASP A 556 8.38 -6.27 20.98
N GLY A 557 9.01 -7.43 20.76
CA GLY A 557 9.96 -7.66 19.67
C GLY A 557 11.20 -6.74 19.71
N PHE A 558 11.94 -6.70 18.60
CA PHE A 558 13.19 -5.95 18.47
C PHE A 558 13.00 -4.51 17.99
N TRP A 559 12.07 -3.78 18.63
CA TRP A 559 11.68 -2.42 18.22
C TRP A 559 12.81 -1.39 18.29
N GLN A 560 13.85 -1.67 19.08
CA GLN A 560 15.03 -0.83 19.20
C GLN A 560 15.67 -0.58 17.84
N LEU A 561 15.56 -1.53 16.90
CA LEU A 561 16.12 -1.42 15.56
C LEU A 561 15.57 -0.22 14.77
N TYR A 562 14.26 -0.02 14.78
CA TYR A 562 13.62 1.12 14.10
C TYR A 562 13.47 2.36 14.99
N ASP A 563 13.71 2.26 16.30
CA ASP A 563 13.89 3.44 17.18
C ASP A 563 15.01 4.37 16.70
N LEU A 564 16.01 3.83 15.97
CA LEU A 564 17.03 4.63 15.30
C LEU A 564 16.41 5.74 14.45
N ASN A 565 15.40 5.41 13.65
CA ASN A 565 14.80 6.34 12.71
C ASN A 565 13.93 7.37 13.44
N THR A 566 13.27 6.98 14.53
CA THR A 566 12.54 7.90 15.42
C THR A 566 13.50 8.89 16.07
N TYR A 567 14.59 8.39 16.66
CA TYR A 567 15.64 9.21 17.24
C TYR A 567 16.27 10.17 16.21
N ALA A 568 16.58 9.67 15.01
CA ALA A 568 17.20 10.48 13.95
C ALA A 568 16.29 11.62 13.47
N VAL A 569 15.00 11.36 13.22
CA VAL A 569 14.05 12.41 12.80
C VAL A 569 13.89 13.48 13.87
N ALA A 570 13.78 13.09 15.15
CA ALA A 570 13.71 14.06 16.25
C ALA A 570 14.92 15.00 16.28
N ARG A 571 16.12 14.47 15.99
CA ARG A 571 17.36 15.26 15.96
C ARG A 571 17.51 16.12 14.74
N LEU A 572 17.12 15.61 13.57
CA LEU A 572 17.12 16.39 12.34
C LEU A 572 16.07 17.50 12.37
N ALA A 573 14.93 17.31 13.04
CA ALA A 573 13.94 18.36 13.24
C ALA A 573 14.46 19.47 14.16
N TRP A 574 15.31 19.14 15.13
CA TRP A 574 16.01 20.11 15.97
C TRP A 574 17.11 20.84 15.19
N ASP A 575 17.97 20.08 14.51
CA ASP A 575 19.14 20.53 13.77
C ASP A 575 19.28 19.73 12.45
N PRO A 576 18.79 20.28 11.31
CA PRO A 576 18.88 19.61 10.02
C PRO A 576 20.30 19.43 9.48
N ASP A 577 21.29 20.06 10.12
CA ASP A 577 22.71 19.90 9.78
C ASP A 577 23.40 18.81 10.62
N ALA A 578 22.71 18.20 11.59
CA ALA A 578 23.24 17.10 12.37
C ALA A 578 23.75 15.95 11.48
N ASP A 579 24.89 15.38 11.85
CA ASP A 579 25.52 14.29 11.10
C ASP A 579 24.81 12.95 11.36
N PRO A 580 24.14 12.33 10.36
CA PRO A 580 23.43 11.07 10.54
C PRO A 580 24.34 9.95 11.07
N ALA A 581 25.60 9.90 10.62
CA ALA A 581 26.54 8.89 11.07
C ALA A 581 26.76 8.99 12.59
N GLN A 582 26.84 10.21 13.11
CA GLN A 582 26.99 10.47 14.53
C GLN A 582 25.70 10.16 15.31
N LEU A 583 24.53 10.45 14.73
CA LEU A 583 23.24 10.08 15.33
C LEU A 583 23.11 8.56 15.49
N THR A 584 23.51 7.79 14.48
CA THR A 584 23.52 6.33 14.54
C THR A 584 24.50 5.81 15.58
N ALA A 585 25.69 6.39 15.70
CA ALA A 585 26.63 6.03 16.76
C ALA A 585 26.12 6.40 18.17
N ASP A 586 25.46 7.56 18.32
CA ASP A 586 24.85 7.98 19.59
C ASP A 586 23.72 7.06 20.02
N TRP A 587 22.88 6.61 19.07
CA TRP A 587 21.84 5.60 19.27
C TRP A 587 22.45 4.24 19.64
N ALA A 588 23.48 3.79 18.92
CA ALA A 588 24.12 2.51 19.22
C ALA A 588 24.74 2.51 20.64
N TYR A 589 25.35 3.63 21.04
CA TYR A 589 25.94 3.77 22.37
C TYR A 589 24.89 3.72 23.50
N ARG A 590 23.80 4.48 23.35
CA ARG A 590 22.75 4.56 24.38
C ARG A 590 21.94 3.27 24.48
N THR A 591 21.74 2.56 23.37
CA THR A 591 20.84 1.42 23.28
C THR A 591 21.54 0.09 23.50
N PHE A 592 22.72 -0.12 22.92
CA PHE A 592 23.35 -1.45 22.88
C PHE A 592 24.61 -1.60 23.71
N SER A 593 25.53 -0.63 23.70
CA SER A 593 26.85 -0.81 24.31
C SER A 593 27.57 0.51 24.59
N GLY A 594 28.28 0.60 25.72
CA GLY A 594 29.24 1.70 25.95
C GLY A 594 30.62 1.43 25.34
N ASP A 595 30.89 0.21 24.86
CA ASP A 595 32.15 -0.14 24.22
C ASP A 595 32.22 0.40 22.80
N GLN A 596 33.27 1.18 22.55
CA GLN A 596 33.44 1.90 21.29
C GLN A 596 33.71 0.98 20.10
N ALA A 597 34.19 -0.27 20.30
CA ALA A 597 34.37 -1.21 19.19
C ALA A 597 33.01 -1.77 18.75
N THR A 598 32.17 -2.11 19.72
CA THR A 598 30.80 -2.59 19.50
C THR A 598 29.94 -1.52 18.84
N VAL A 599 30.00 -0.27 19.32
CA VAL A 599 29.33 0.88 18.70
C VAL A 599 29.78 1.09 17.26
N ALA A 600 31.09 1.05 17.00
CA ALA A 600 31.62 1.19 15.64
C ALA A 600 31.17 0.05 14.72
N ALA A 601 31.13 -1.19 15.21
CA ALA A 601 30.66 -2.35 14.43
C ALA A 601 29.18 -2.22 14.06
N ILE A 602 28.32 -1.80 15.00
CA ILE A 602 26.90 -1.52 14.74
C ILE A 602 26.78 -0.37 13.73
N GLY A 603 27.48 0.75 13.92
CA GLY A 603 27.46 1.87 12.99
C GLY A 603 27.89 1.50 11.57
N GLN A 604 28.91 0.63 11.43
CA GLN A 604 29.32 0.09 10.12
C GLN A 604 28.26 -0.82 9.50
N ALA A 605 27.60 -1.67 10.28
CA ALA A 605 26.50 -2.49 9.78
C ALA A 605 25.32 -1.61 9.31
N MET A 606 24.95 -0.58 10.09
CA MET A 606 23.87 0.35 9.73
C MET A 606 24.20 1.19 8.49
N ALA A 607 25.46 1.61 8.32
CA ALA A 607 25.89 2.33 7.11
C ALA A 607 25.77 1.49 5.82
N LEU A 608 25.79 0.16 5.91
CA LEU A 608 25.56 -0.75 4.77
C LEU A 608 24.08 -1.09 4.56
N SER A 609 23.23 -0.80 5.54
CA SER A 609 21.86 -1.32 5.61
C SER A 609 20.98 -0.87 4.45
N ARG A 610 21.10 0.39 4.04
CA ARG A 610 20.31 0.98 2.95
C ARG A 610 20.65 0.34 1.60
N GLU A 611 21.94 0.16 1.30
CA GLU A 611 22.40 -0.50 0.08
C GLU A 611 22.00 -1.99 0.04
N ALA A 612 22.07 -2.68 1.18
CA ALA A 612 21.62 -4.07 1.28
C ALA A 612 20.11 -4.18 1.02
N LEU A 613 19.29 -3.29 1.62
CA LEU A 613 17.84 -3.28 1.45
C LEU A 613 17.39 -2.92 0.04
N THR A 614 17.89 -1.82 -0.54
CA THR A 614 17.54 -1.42 -1.92
C THR A 614 17.83 -2.56 -2.90
N LYS A 615 19.00 -3.18 -2.80
CA LYS A 615 19.38 -4.29 -3.71
C LYS A 615 18.61 -5.58 -3.44
N GLY A 616 18.27 -5.87 -2.18
CA GLY A 616 17.61 -7.10 -1.77
C GLY A 616 16.10 -7.09 -2.04
N LEU A 617 15.43 -6.00 -1.70
CA LEU A 617 13.97 -5.87 -1.79
C LEU A 617 13.49 -5.24 -3.09
N TYR A 618 14.32 -4.46 -3.81
CA TYR A 618 13.94 -3.84 -5.07
C TYR A 618 14.72 -4.44 -6.25
N LEU A 619 14.13 -4.31 -7.44
CA LEU A 619 14.78 -4.62 -8.71
C LEU A 619 15.25 -3.30 -9.32
N GLY A 620 16.49 -2.86 -9.06
CA GLY A 620 16.97 -1.52 -9.41
C GLY A 620 16.62 -1.06 -10.82
N PRO A 621 16.91 -1.86 -11.88
CA PRO A 621 16.53 -1.52 -13.24
C PRO A 621 15.04 -1.19 -13.48
N TYR A 622 14.14 -1.78 -12.69
CA TYR A 622 12.71 -1.50 -12.67
C TYR A 622 12.36 -0.37 -11.71
N ALA A 623 12.83 -0.46 -10.46
CA ALA A 623 12.49 0.44 -9.37
C ALA A 623 12.95 1.88 -9.65
N ASP A 624 14.05 2.09 -10.38
CA ASP A 624 14.55 3.40 -10.80
C ASP A 624 13.71 4.05 -11.93
N ARG A 625 12.49 3.55 -12.16
CA ARG A 625 11.55 4.07 -13.14
C ARG A 625 10.23 4.43 -12.47
N THR A 626 9.67 5.56 -12.87
CA THR A 626 8.24 5.82 -12.69
C THR A 626 7.50 5.06 -13.77
N VAL A 627 6.67 4.10 -13.40
CA VAL A 627 5.98 3.20 -14.32
C VAL A 627 4.48 3.49 -14.29
N LYS A 628 3.84 3.46 -15.45
CA LYS A 628 2.38 3.37 -15.59
C LYS A 628 2.02 2.06 -16.27
N ALA A 629 1.11 1.31 -15.67
CA ALA A 629 0.58 0.06 -16.21
C ALA A 629 -0.86 -0.13 -15.72
N LEU A 630 -1.73 -0.68 -16.56
CA LEU A 630 -3.16 -0.88 -16.22
C LEU A 630 -3.90 0.40 -15.82
N GLY A 631 -3.46 1.57 -16.28
CA GLY A 631 -4.02 2.87 -15.86
C GLY A 631 -3.59 3.31 -14.46
N LEU A 632 -2.66 2.59 -13.83
CA LEU A 632 -2.16 2.82 -12.47
C LEU A 632 -0.67 3.17 -12.50
N GLU A 633 -0.15 3.64 -11.36
CA GLU A 633 1.29 3.77 -11.09
C GLU A 633 1.71 2.66 -10.13
N PRO A 634 2.20 1.50 -10.63
CA PRO A 634 2.58 0.39 -9.77
C PRO A 634 3.74 0.79 -8.83
N PRO A 635 3.78 0.24 -7.61
CA PRO A 635 4.85 0.54 -6.68
C PRO A 635 6.20 0.02 -7.20
N PRO A 636 7.33 0.67 -6.88
CA PRO A 636 8.65 0.24 -7.35
C PRO A 636 9.08 -1.14 -6.82
N MET A 637 8.41 -1.66 -5.78
CA MET A 637 8.65 -2.99 -5.21
C MET A 637 7.67 -4.07 -5.71
N MET A 638 6.91 -3.83 -6.77
CA MET A 638 5.78 -4.66 -7.20
C MET A 638 6.01 -6.20 -7.29
N TRP A 639 7.24 -6.69 -7.49
CA TRP A 639 7.52 -8.13 -7.43
C TRP A 639 7.32 -8.78 -6.03
N ILE A 640 7.38 -7.96 -4.97
CA ILE A 640 6.88 -8.26 -3.63
C ILE A 640 5.65 -7.37 -3.45
N PHE A 641 4.49 -7.91 -3.76
CA PHE A 641 3.25 -7.14 -3.70
C PHE A 641 2.88 -6.91 -2.25
N GLU A 642 2.91 -5.65 -1.82
CA GLU A 642 2.52 -5.19 -0.48
C GLU A 642 3.06 -6.06 0.67
N TRP A 643 4.08 -5.50 1.35
CA TRP A 643 4.63 -6.00 2.61
C TRP A 643 5.46 -7.29 2.52
N ASP A 644 4.84 -8.43 2.22
CA ASP A 644 5.49 -9.76 2.36
C ASP A 644 5.14 -10.78 1.26
N ILE A 645 4.27 -10.43 0.29
CA ILE A 645 3.78 -11.39 -0.71
C ILE A 645 4.67 -11.38 -1.95
N ALA A 646 5.53 -12.40 -2.12
CA ALA A 646 6.25 -12.59 -3.37
C ALA A 646 5.26 -12.93 -4.51
N THR A 647 5.03 -11.99 -5.43
CA THR A 647 3.99 -12.16 -6.46
C THR A 647 4.39 -13.19 -7.49
N GLY A 648 3.46 -13.93 -8.09
CA GLY A 648 3.71 -14.89 -9.16
C GLY A 648 2.90 -14.63 -10.43
N ASP A 649 2.36 -13.43 -10.58
CA ASP A 649 1.48 -13.07 -11.69
C ASP A 649 2.24 -12.53 -12.92
N SER A 650 1.74 -12.89 -14.10
CA SER A 650 2.35 -12.45 -15.37
C SER A 650 2.24 -10.94 -15.61
N ALA A 651 1.18 -10.26 -15.17
CA ALA A 651 1.03 -8.83 -15.44
C ALA A 651 2.13 -8.01 -14.76
N ALA A 652 2.45 -8.31 -13.50
CA ALA A 652 3.54 -7.67 -12.78
C ALA A 652 4.90 -8.12 -13.31
N LEU A 653 5.19 -9.42 -13.30
CA LEU A 653 6.53 -9.95 -13.58
C LEU A 653 6.98 -9.68 -15.02
N ASP A 654 6.08 -9.82 -16.01
CA ASP A 654 6.42 -9.56 -17.41
C ASP A 654 6.61 -8.06 -17.68
N SER A 655 5.83 -7.20 -17.01
CA SER A 655 6.00 -5.74 -17.09
C SER A 655 7.31 -5.31 -16.46
N ILE A 656 7.67 -5.88 -15.32
CA ILE A 656 8.96 -5.66 -14.65
C ILE A 656 10.12 -6.06 -15.55
N TYR A 657 10.06 -7.23 -16.20
CA TYR A 657 11.06 -7.65 -17.18
C TYR A 657 11.15 -6.67 -18.36
N ALA A 658 10.01 -6.27 -18.94
CA ALA A 658 9.97 -5.38 -20.09
C ALA A 658 10.58 -4.00 -19.79
N VAL A 659 10.31 -3.46 -18.60
CA VAL A 659 10.88 -2.20 -18.10
C VAL A 659 12.36 -2.33 -17.73
N THR A 660 12.75 -3.46 -17.14
CA THR A 660 14.17 -3.79 -16.86
C THR A 660 14.99 -3.77 -18.16
N GLY A 661 14.41 -4.32 -19.24
CA GLY A 661 15.01 -4.35 -20.56
C GLY A 661 16.30 -5.18 -20.58
N GLY A 662 17.31 -4.75 -21.33
CA GLY A 662 18.59 -5.46 -21.45
C GLY A 662 19.46 -5.50 -20.19
N ARG A 663 18.93 -5.15 -19.02
CA ARG A 663 19.65 -5.08 -17.73
C ARG A 663 19.27 -6.21 -16.76
N VAL A 664 18.80 -7.34 -17.27
CA VAL A 664 18.41 -8.51 -16.46
C VAL A 664 19.58 -9.01 -15.59
N ASP A 665 20.77 -9.13 -16.17
CA ASP A 665 21.95 -9.61 -15.43
C ASP A 665 22.35 -8.64 -14.31
N GLN A 666 22.17 -7.33 -14.52
CA GLN A 666 22.36 -6.32 -13.48
C GLN A 666 21.37 -6.53 -12.33
N ALA A 667 20.07 -6.69 -12.63
CA ALA A 667 19.04 -6.91 -11.61
C ALA A 667 19.32 -8.18 -10.77
N ILE A 668 19.77 -9.27 -11.43
CA ILE A 668 20.15 -10.51 -10.73
C ILE A 668 21.39 -10.29 -9.85
N ALA A 669 22.43 -9.65 -10.38
CA ALA A 669 23.66 -9.36 -9.63
C ALA A 669 23.43 -8.44 -8.42
N GLU A 670 22.46 -7.52 -8.47
CA GLU A 670 22.05 -6.73 -7.30
C GLU A 670 21.58 -7.64 -6.15
N GLY A 671 20.83 -8.70 -6.43
CA GLY A 671 20.39 -9.66 -5.40
C GLY A 671 21.56 -10.39 -4.73
N GLU A 672 22.56 -10.80 -5.52
CA GLU A 672 23.80 -11.41 -5.01
C GLU A 672 24.59 -10.44 -4.13
N GLN A 673 24.67 -9.18 -4.55
CA GLN A 673 25.32 -8.11 -3.77
C GLN A 673 24.59 -7.84 -2.46
N ALA A 674 23.26 -7.89 -2.44
CA ALA A 674 22.47 -7.75 -1.21
C ALA A 674 22.82 -8.82 -0.18
N VAL A 675 22.98 -10.08 -0.60
CA VAL A 675 23.42 -11.18 0.28
C VAL A 675 24.84 -10.94 0.81
N VAL A 676 25.77 -10.48 -0.04
CA VAL A 676 27.14 -10.16 0.38
C VAL A 676 27.14 -9.04 1.44
N LEU A 677 26.37 -7.98 1.23
CA LEU A 677 26.25 -6.86 2.17
C LEU A 677 25.62 -7.31 3.49
N ALA A 678 24.51 -8.06 3.45
CA ALA A 678 23.84 -8.58 4.64
C ALA A 678 24.76 -9.52 5.45
N ARG A 679 25.54 -10.39 4.80
CA ARG A 679 26.54 -11.24 5.48
C ARG A 679 27.64 -10.40 6.13
N ARG A 680 28.14 -9.36 5.46
CA ARG A 680 29.12 -8.43 6.04
C ARG A 680 28.56 -7.72 7.27
N MET A 681 27.31 -7.26 7.21
CA MET A 681 26.63 -6.67 8.37
C MET A 681 26.53 -7.68 9.53
N ARG A 682 26.12 -8.93 9.24
CA ARG A 682 26.06 -10.02 10.22
C ARG A 682 27.42 -10.27 10.87
N ASP A 683 28.47 -10.38 10.08
CA ASP A 683 29.82 -10.67 10.56
C ASP A 683 30.36 -9.55 11.45
N LEU A 684 30.14 -8.28 11.07
CA LEU A 684 30.54 -7.12 11.88
C LEU A 684 29.94 -7.18 13.29
N VAL A 685 28.66 -7.50 13.41
CA VAL A 685 27.97 -7.56 14.71
C VAL A 685 28.32 -8.85 15.46
N ALA A 686 28.40 -9.99 14.78
CA ALA A 686 28.64 -11.29 15.40
C ALA A 686 30.02 -11.41 16.07
N VAL A 687 31.05 -10.73 15.55
CA VAL A 687 32.41 -10.76 16.14
C VAL A 687 32.56 -9.87 17.38
N THR A 688 31.57 -9.04 17.71
CA THR A 688 31.62 -8.22 18.93
C THR A 688 31.56 -9.11 20.17
N ASP A 689 32.31 -8.72 21.20
CA ASP A 689 32.35 -9.43 22.49
C ASP A 689 30.95 -9.36 23.15
N PRO A 690 30.29 -10.50 23.43
CA PRO A 690 28.99 -10.49 24.10
C PRO A 690 28.98 -9.75 25.45
N ALA A 691 30.11 -9.68 26.16
CA ALA A 691 30.20 -9.03 27.46
C ALA A 691 30.17 -7.49 27.39
N THR A 692 30.38 -6.91 26.21
CA THR A 692 30.32 -5.45 26.02
C THR A 692 28.90 -4.93 25.78
N TRP A 693 27.94 -5.81 25.52
CA TRP A 693 26.56 -5.43 25.32
C TRP A 693 25.85 -5.18 26.65
N ARG A 694 24.96 -4.18 26.67
CA ARG A 694 24.14 -3.83 27.85
C ARG A 694 23.22 -4.98 28.27
N ASP A 695 22.71 -5.72 27.29
CA ASP A 695 21.91 -6.93 27.50
C ASP A 695 22.31 -7.97 26.44
N PRO A 696 22.72 -9.19 26.83
CA PRO A 696 22.98 -10.28 25.89
C PRO A 696 21.82 -10.58 24.93
N LYS A 697 20.57 -10.39 25.36
CA LYS A 697 19.37 -10.59 24.51
C LYS A 697 19.33 -9.62 23.33
N LEU A 698 19.80 -8.38 23.51
CA LEU A 698 19.86 -7.40 22.42
C LEU A 698 20.85 -7.83 21.35
N ARG A 699 22.01 -8.38 21.75
CA ARG A 699 22.98 -8.95 20.80
C ARG A 699 22.35 -10.09 20.03
N THR A 700 21.71 -11.03 20.72
CA THR A 700 21.04 -12.17 20.08
C THR A 700 19.97 -11.71 19.09
N SER A 701 19.09 -10.79 19.48
CA SER A 701 18.02 -10.25 18.63
C SER A 701 18.59 -9.58 17.37
N PHE A 702 19.66 -8.79 17.52
CA PHE A 702 20.35 -8.15 16.40
C PHE A 702 20.97 -9.20 15.46
N THR A 703 21.70 -10.18 15.99
CA THR A 703 22.30 -11.23 15.16
C THR A 703 21.25 -12.12 14.48
N SER A 704 20.14 -12.45 15.15
CA SER A 704 19.02 -13.20 14.56
C SER A 704 18.35 -12.42 13.43
N THR A 705 18.16 -11.11 13.61
CA THR A 705 17.65 -10.21 12.57
C THR A 705 18.57 -10.20 11.34
N LEU A 706 19.88 -10.15 11.53
CA LEU A 706 20.85 -10.18 10.42
C LEU A 706 20.89 -11.55 9.73
N ASP A 707 20.78 -12.64 10.48
CA ASP A 707 20.64 -13.99 9.92
C ASP A 707 19.33 -14.16 9.12
N TYR A 708 18.24 -13.56 9.59
CA TYR A 708 16.97 -13.50 8.87
C TYR A 708 17.12 -12.72 7.57
N GLN A 709 17.71 -11.52 7.61
CA GLN A 709 17.98 -10.72 6.41
C GLN A 709 18.81 -11.49 5.37
N VAL A 710 19.88 -12.17 5.79
CA VAL A 710 20.71 -13.00 4.89
C VAL A 710 19.87 -14.09 4.23
N ASN A 711 19.11 -14.86 5.02
CA ASN A 711 18.33 -15.96 4.48
C ASN A 711 17.16 -15.50 3.59
N LEU A 712 16.50 -14.40 3.96
CA LEU A 712 15.46 -13.77 3.15
C LEU A 712 16.04 -13.31 1.81
N PHE A 713 17.19 -12.62 1.80
CA PHE A 713 17.82 -12.13 0.57
C PHE A 713 18.38 -13.25 -0.31
N GLU A 714 18.84 -14.36 0.26
CA GLU A 714 19.18 -15.57 -0.50
C GLU A 714 17.95 -16.13 -1.22
N THR A 715 16.81 -16.21 -0.51
CA THR A 715 15.55 -16.71 -1.06
C THR A 715 15.00 -15.80 -2.15
N LEU A 716 14.95 -14.48 -1.88
CA LEU A 716 14.49 -13.47 -2.83
C LEU A 716 15.44 -13.32 -4.03
N GLY A 717 16.75 -13.47 -3.83
CA GLY A 717 17.75 -13.47 -4.91
C GLY A 717 17.56 -14.65 -5.86
N ALA A 718 17.33 -15.85 -5.32
CA ALA A 718 17.00 -17.02 -6.12
C ALA A 718 15.65 -16.87 -6.86
N TYR A 719 14.64 -16.32 -6.17
CA TYR A 719 13.33 -16.02 -6.76
C TYR A 719 13.44 -15.06 -7.94
N ARG A 720 14.17 -13.95 -7.75
CA ARG A 720 14.48 -12.94 -8.77
C ARG A 720 15.10 -13.55 -10.02
N ALA A 721 16.13 -14.37 -9.84
CA ALA A 721 16.80 -15.04 -10.95
C ALA A 721 15.83 -15.95 -11.72
N MET A 722 15.02 -16.73 -11.00
CA MET A 722 14.03 -17.63 -11.61
C MET A 722 13.04 -16.87 -12.50
N VAL A 723 12.39 -15.82 -11.99
CA VAL A 723 11.34 -15.11 -12.73
C VAL A 723 11.89 -14.28 -13.90
N LEU A 724 13.05 -13.63 -13.72
CA LEU A 724 13.63 -12.82 -14.79
C LEU A 724 14.16 -13.68 -15.94
N ARG A 725 14.77 -14.84 -15.64
CA ARG A 725 15.23 -15.79 -16.66
C ARG A 725 14.06 -16.46 -17.39
N HIS A 726 12.97 -16.77 -16.68
CA HIS A 726 11.75 -17.28 -17.32
C HIS A 726 11.16 -16.26 -18.29
N ALA A 727 10.98 -15.00 -17.87
CA ALA A 727 10.52 -13.93 -18.74
C ALA A 727 11.47 -13.70 -19.93
N GLN A 728 12.79 -13.77 -19.71
CA GLN A 728 13.80 -13.69 -20.77
C GLN A 728 13.64 -14.83 -21.80
N TRP A 729 13.38 -16.05 -21.35
CA TRP A 729 13.11 -17.18 -22.23
C TRP A 729 11.77 -17.02 -22.97
N LEU A 730 10.73 -16.51 -22.32
CA LEU A 730 9.47 -16.19 -22.98
C LEU A 730 9.71 -15.18 -24.10
N ASP A 731 10.45 -14.10 -23.84
CA ASP A 731 10.78 -13.08 -24.82
C ASP A 731 11.58 -13.65 -26.00
N THR A 732 12.78 -14.16 -25.70
CA THR A 732 13.83 -14.50 -26.68
C THR A 732 13.74 -15.96 -27.18
N GLY A 733 13.43 -16.89 -26.28
CA GLY A 733 13.60 -18.33 -26.45
C GLY A 733 15.01 -18.81 -26.48
N ASP A 734 15.94 -18.02 -25.98
CA ASP A 734 17.31 -18.42 -25.82
C ASP A 734 17.41 -19.63 -24.88
N GLN A 735 18.29 -20.57 -25.22
CA GLN A 735 18.46 -21.80 -24.46
C GLN A 735 19.18 -21.52 -23.13
N ALA A 736 20.13 -20.59 -23.09
CA ALA A 736 20.81 -20.24 -21.85
C ALA A 736 19.85 -19.57 -20.85
N ALA A 737 18.92 -18.74 -21.32
CA ALA A 737 17.84 -18.21 -20.48
C ALA A 737 16.94 -19.32 -19.92
N TYR A 738 16.61 -20.34 -20.71
CA TYR A 738 15.84 -21.50 -20.24
C TYR A 738 16.62 -22.30 -19.18
N ASP A 739 17.88 -22.63 -19.46
CA ASP A 739 18.72 -23.41 -18.55
C ASP A 739 18.93 -22.66 -17.23
N GLY A 740 19.20 -21.35 -17.30
CA GLY A 740 19.33 -20.49 -16.12
C GLY A 740 18.03 -20.35 -15.32
N TRP A 741 16.87 -20.34 -15.97
CA TRP A 741 15.58 -20.40 -15.28
C TRP A 741 15.43 -21.72 -14.50
N ARG A 742 15.72 -22.87 -15.13
CA ARG A 742 15.60 -24.19 -14.49
C ARG A 742 16.56 -24.37 -13.33
N GLU A 743 17.79 -23.87 -13.45
CA GLU A 743 18.75 -23.86 -12.35
C GLU A 743 18.25 -22.98 -11.19
N ALA A 744 17.85 -21.74 -11.48
CA ALA A 744 17.35 -20.82 -10.47
C ALA A 744 16.07 -21.32 -9.77
N GLU A 745 15.20 -22.05 -10.47
CA GLU A 745 14.00 -22.66 -9.87
C GLU A 745 14.36 -23.69 -8.79
N ILE A 746 15.39 -24.52 -9.01
CA ILE A 746 15.85 -25.50 -8.01
C ILE A 746 16.39 -24.78 -6.79
N VAL A 747 17.21 -23.74 -7.00
CA VAL A 747 17.79 -22.93 -5.92
C VAL A 747 16.68 -22.23 -5.13
N TYR A 748 15.70 -21.61 -5.81
CA TYR A 748 14.57 -20.94 -5.17
C TYR A 748 13.76 -21.90 -4.30
N ARG A 749 13.37 -23.08 -4.82
CA ARG A 749 12.60 -24.06 -4.04
C ARG A 749 13.35 -24.50 -2.79
N GLY A 750 14.65 -24.76 -2.90
CA GLY A 750 15.49 -25.11 -1.75
C GLY A 750 15.61 -23.98 -0.73
N ALA A 751 15.89 -22.75 -1.18
CA ALA A 751 16.02 -21.59 -0.29
C ALA A 751 14.69 -21.25 0.41
N ARG A 752 13.58 -21.27 -0.34
CA ARG A 752 12.22 -21.08 0.18
C ARG A 752 11.89 -22.12 1.24
N ASP A 753 12.17 -23.40 1.00
CA ASP A 753 11.86 -24.46 1.98
C ASP A 753 12.66 -24.28 3.27
N VAL A 754 13.94 -23.88 3.18
CA VAL A 754 14.77 -23.52 4.34
C VAL A 754 14.20 -22.31 5.08
N HIS A 755 13.79 -21.27 4.34
CA HIS A 755 13.19 -20.07 4.92
C HIS A 755 11.89 -20.38 5.66
N MET A 756 10.97 -21.12 5.03
CA MET A 756 9.71 -21.56 5.64
C MET A 756 9.95 -22.47 6.84
N GLN A 757 10.93 -23.37 6.79
CA GLN A 757 11.27 -24.24 7.91
C GLN A 757 11.81 -23.45 9.11
N ARG A 758 12.63 -22.42 8.86
CA ARG A 758 13.27 -21.64 9.92
C ARG A 758 12.33 -20.59 10.53
N TYR A 759 11.51 -19.95 9.71
CA TYR A 759 10.77 -18.74 10.07
C TYR A 759 9.24 -18.85 9.95
N GLY A 760 8.72 -19.96 9.43
CA GLY A 760 7.27 -20.13 9.22
C GLY A 760 6.41 -20.14 10.49
N GLY A 761 7.02 -20.26 11.68
CA GLY A 761 6.36 -20.13 12.98
C GLY A 761 7.03 -19.12 13.90
N ASP A 762 7.94 -18.30 13.38
CA ASP A 762 8.60 -17.23 14.13
C ASP A 762 7.74 -15.97 14.07
N LEU A 763 7.34 -15.45 15.23
CA LEU A 763 6.49 -14.25 15.29
C LEU A 763 7.30 -12.95 15.24
N ASP A 764 8.57 -12.98 15.63
CA ASP A 764 9.44 -11.80 15.61
C ASP A 764 10.05 -11.59 14.21
N LEU A 765 10.32 -12.70 13.51
CA LEU A 765 10.96 -12.75 12.19
C LEU A 765 10.19 -13.70 11.25
N PRO A 766 8.91 -13.43 10.93
CA PRO A 766 8.07 -14.35 10.18
C PRO A 766 8.53 -14.55 8.74
N ALA A 767 8.24 -15.72 8.19
CA ALA A 767 8.51 -16.01 6.79
C ALA A 767 7.62 -15.18 5.85
N TYR A 768 8.17 -14.77 4.70
CA TYR A 768 7.39 -14.13 3.63
C TYR A 768 6.38 -15.11 3.00
N ASN A 769 5.29 -14.58 2.45
CA ASN A 769 4.28 -15.38 1.77
C ASN A 769 4.67 -15.68 0.31
N PHE A 770 5.11 -16.92 0.08
CA PHE A 770 5.52 -17.42 -1.25
C PHE A 770 4.40 -18.12 -2.05
N THR A 771 3.16 -18.10 -1.57
CA THR A 771 2.03 -18.82 -2.21
C THR A 771 1.82 -18.38 -3.66
N ALA A 772 1.84 -17.06 -3.91
CA ALA A 772 1.63 -16.52 -5.25
C ALA A 772 2.79 -16.88 -6.19
N ALA A 773 4.04 -16.70 -5.75
CA ALA A 773 5.24 -17.12 -6.47
C ALA A 773 5.20 -18.60 -6.88
N ASP A 774 4.81 -19.49 -5.96
CA ASP A 774 4.72 -20.93 -6.20
C ASP A 774 3.63 -21.29 -7.23
N LEU A 775 2.47 -20.63 -7.14
CA LEU A 775 1.40 -20.73 -8.12
C LEU A 775 1.92 -20.31 -9.52
N GLY A 776 2.65 -19.20 -9.61
CA GLY A 776 3.29 -18.75 -10.85
C GLY A 776 4.27 -19.78 -11.41
N ALA A 777 5.18 -20.30 -10.56
CA ALA A 777 6.19 -21.29 -10.94
C ALA A 777 5.58 -22.59 -11.49
N VAL A 778 4.48 -23.08 -10.89
CA VAL A 778 3.76 -24.27 -11.39
C VAL A 778 3.19 -24.05 -12.80
N ARG A 779 2.76 -22.83 -13.13
CA ARG A 779 2.24 -22.51 -14.48
C ARG A 779 3.39 -22.37 -15.47
N ALA A 780 4.47 -21.71 -15.07
CA ALA A 780 5.70 -21.60 -15.85
C ALA A 780 6.24 -22.99 -16.25
N ASP A 781 6.34 -23.94 -15.30
CA ASP A 781 6.82 -25.32 -15.56
C ASP A 781 5.95 -26.07 -16.60
N ARG A 782 4.65 -25.75 -16.69
CA ARG A 782 3.72 -26.36 -17.65
C ARG A 782 3.84 -25.79 -19.06
N ASP A 783 4.46 -24.61 -19.26
CA ASP A 783 4.50 -23.91 -20.54
C ASP A 783 5.07 -24.76 -21.70
N PRO A 784 6.22 -25.44 -21.56
CA PRO A 784 6.76 -26.27 -22.64
C PRO A 784 5.80 -27.41 -23.05
N ALA A 785 5.19 -28.08 -22.07
CA ALA A 785 4.22 -29.15 -22.32
C ALA A 785 2.95 -28.60 -23.02
N MET A 786 2.47 -27.44 -22.58
CA MET A 786 1.32 -26.78 -23.20
C MET A 786 1.63 -26.33 -24.64
N ALA A 787 2.85 -25.88 -24.93
CA ALA A 787 3.30 -25.55 -26.28
C ALA A 787 3.23 -26.77 -27.20
N TRP A 788 3.72 -27.93 -26.74
CA TRP A 788 3.65 -29.19 -27.50
C TRP A 788 2.22 -29.69 -27.68
N ALA A 789 1.38 -29.61 -26.65
CA ALA A 789 -0.04 -29.92 -26.77
C ALA A 789 -0.72 -29.01 -27.81
N ALA A 790 -0.38 -27.72 -27.83
CA ALA A 790 -0.90 -26.78 -28.82
C ALA A 790 -0.47 -27.14 -30.25
N ARG A 791 0.79 -27.53 -30.47
CA ARG A 791 1.30 -28.02 -31.76
C ARG A 791 0.59 -29.30 -32.20
N GLY A 792 0.37 -30.25 -31.29
CA GLY A 792 -0.38 -31.48 -31.56
C GLY A 792 -1.82 -31.20 -32.00
N LEU A 793 -2.50 -30.28 -31.31
CA LEU A 793 -3.85 -29.84 -31.70
C LEU A 793 -3.86 -29.09 -33.03
N LEU A 794 -2.86 -28.24 -33.33
CA LEU A 794 -2.73 -27.59 -34.64
C LEU A 794 -2.52 -28.61 -35.76
N ALA A 795 -1.67 -29.61 -35.55
CA ALA A 795 -1.46 -30.70 -36.50
C ALA A 795 -2.76 -31.48 -36.74
N LEU A 796 -3.55 -31.75 -35.70
CA LEU A 796 -4.87 -32.37 -35.83
C LEU A 796 -5.81 -31.51 -36.68
N ILE A 797 -5.90 -30.20 -36.43
CA ILE A 797 -6.73 -29.29 -37.23
C ILE A 797 -6.25 -29.24 -38.68
N LEU A 798 -4.93 -29.20 -38.91
CA LEU A 798 -4.33 -29.22 -40.24
C LEU A 798 -4.73 -30.48 -41.00
N ILE A 799 -4.66 -31.66 -40.36
CA ILE A 799 -5.12 -32.93 -40.94
C ILE A 799 -6.59 -32.84 -41.33
N VAL A 800 -7.46 -32.31 -40.44
CA VAL A 800 -8.89 -32.11 -40.75
C VAL A 800 -9.06 -31.21 -41.97
N PHE A 801 -8.32 -30.11 -42.07
CA PHE A 801 -8.40 -29.20 -43.23
C PHE A 801 -7.87 -29.83 -44.51
N LEU A 802 -6.75 -30.57 -44.48
CA LEU A 802 -6.20 -31.28 -45.64
C LEU A 802 -7.15 -32.38 -46.15
N VAL A 803 -7.76 -33.14 -45.23
CA VAL A 803 -8.81 -34.12 -45.56
C VAL A 803 -10.04 -33.40 -46.14
N GLY A 804 -10.41 -32.25 -45.60
CA GLY A 804 -11.51 -31.42 -46.10
C GLY A 804 -11.29 -30.86 -47.51
N LEU A 805 -10.05 -30.51 -47.86
CA LEU A 805 -9.67 -30.10 -49.21
C LEU A 805 -9.84 -31.23 -50.23
N ARG A 806 -9.50 -32.47 -49.86
CA ARG A 806 -9.73 -33.66 -50.70
C ARG A 806 -11.21 -34.02 -50.81
N GLY A 807 -11.95 -33.92 -49.69
CA GLY A 807 -13.39 -34.16 -49.64
C GLY A 807 -13.85 -35.58 -49.98
N ARG A 808 -12.93 -36.57 -49.94
CA ARG A 808 -13.16 -37.99 -50.27
C ARG A 808 -12.62 -38.88 -49.13
N GLY A 809 -13.14 -40.11 -48.99
CA GLY A 809 -12.72 -41.06 -47.95
C GLY A 809 -13.51 -40.95 -46.63
N ARG A 810 -13.15 -41.79 -45.64
CA ARG A 810 -13.79 -41.83 -44.31
C ARG A 810 -13.60 -40.49 -43.59
N GLY A 811 -14.69 -39.85 -43.16
CA GLY A 811 -14.65 -38.53 -42.49
C GLY A 811 -14.42 -37.34 -43.43
N GLY A 812 -14.22 -37.57 -44.73
CA GLY A 812 -13.91 -36.53 -45.72
C GLY A 812 -15.05 -35.52 -45.92
N ARG A 813 -16.30 -35.94 -45.77
CA ARG A 813 -17.47 -35.04 -45.92
C ARG A 813 -17.63 -34.14 -44.70
N ALA A 814 -17.44 -34.66 -43.49
CA ALA A 814 -17.43 -33.87 -42.26
C ALA A 814 -16.31 -32.82 -42.28
N ALA A 815 -15.08 -33.23 -42.63
CA ALA A 815 -13.93 -32.37 -42.75
C ALA A 815 -14.14 -31.24 -43.77
N ARG A 816 -14.71 -31.55 -44.95
CA ARG A 816 -15.04 -30.56 -45.98
C ARG A 816 -16.12 -29.58 -45.49
N ALA A 817 -17.12 -30.09 -44.77
CA ALA A 817 -18.17 -29.25 -44.21
C ALA A 817 -17.63 -28.30 -43.14
N LEU A 818 -16.73 -28.76 -42.26
CA LEU A 818 -16.06 -27.93 -41.25
C LEU A 818 -15.19 -26.84 -41.87
N LEU A 819 -14.38 -27.18 -42.89
CA LEU A 819 -13.56 -26.20 -43.61
C LEU A 819 -14.44 -25.13 -44.27
N LEU A 820 -15.51 -25.54 -44.98
CA LEU A 820 -16.43 -24.60 -45.58
C LEU A 820 -17.20 -23.79 -44.52
N GLY A 821 -17.56 -24.38 -43.39
CA GLY A 821 -18.21 -23.68 -42.29
C GLY A 821 -17.34 -22.60 -41.66
N ALA A 822 -16.03 -22.85 -41.56
CA ALA A 822 -15.05 -21.90 -41.04
C ALA A 822 -14.91 -20.65 -41.90
N VAL A 823 -14.71 -20.81 -43.22
CA VAL A 823 -14.32 -19.69 -44.11
C VAL A 823 -15.37 -19.27 -45.13
N ARG A 824 -16.30 -20.17 -45.50
CA ARG A 824 -17.29 -19.95 -46.56
C ARG A 824 -18.67 -20.52 -46.19
N PRO A 825 -19.28 -20.09 -45.06
CA PRO A 825 -20.50 -20.69 -44.52
C PRO A 825 -21.68 -20.71 -45.51
N TRP A 826 -21.74 -19.76 -46.45
CA TRP A 826 -22.74 -19.74 -47.53
C TRP A 826 -22.65 -20.91 -48.51
N ARG A 827 -21.49 -21.57 -48.61
CA ARG A 827 -21.31 -22.78 -49.43
C ARG A 827 -21.68 -24.07 -48.70
N VAL A 828 -21.82 -24.03 -47.37
CA VAL A 828 -22.22 -25.21 -46.58
C VAL A 828 -23.64 -25.66 -46.96
N ALA A 829 -24.54 -24.72 -47.28
CA ALA A 829 -25.90 -25.03 -47.70
C ALA A 829 -26.00 -25.87 -49.00
N LEU A 830 -24.94 -25.86 -49.83
CA LEU A 830 -24.84 -26.61 -51.08
C LEU A 830 -24.32 -28.04 -50.88
N LEU A 831 -23.95 -28.43 -49.66
CA LEU A 831 -23.48 -29.78 -49.36
C LEU A 831 -24.66 -30.73 -49.12
N ASP A 832 -24.57 -31.92 -49.71
CA ASP A 832 -25.48 -33.02 -49.38
C ASP A 832 -25.27 -33.50 -47.94
N SER A 833 -26.37 -33.87 -47.27
CA SER A 833 -26.28 -34.51 -45.96
C SER A 833 -25.51 -35.83 -46.08
N PRO A 834 -24.53 -36.12 -45.20
CA PRO A 834 -23.75 -37.34 -45.30
C PRO A 834 -24.60 -38.58 -44.93
N PRO A 835 -24.48 -39.68 -45.68
CA PRO A 835 -25.12 -40.96 -45.34
C PRO A 835 -24.38 -41.71 -44.21
N SER A 836 -23.10 -41.38 -44.01
CA SER A 836 -22.21 -42.00 -43.02
C SER A 836 -22.51 -41.51 -41.60
N ARG A 837 -22.75 -42.45 -40.67
CA ARG A 837 -22.85 -42.14 -39.22
C ARG A 837 -21.57 -41.52 -38.69
N LEU A 838 -20.40 -41.97 -39.17
CA LEU A 838 -19.11 -41.45 -38.79
C LEU A 838 -18.98 -39.96 -39.09
N ASP A 839 -19.35 -39.52 -40.31
CA ASP A 839 -19.30 -38.10 -40.68
C ASP A 839 -20.27 -37.24 -39.85
N ARG A 840 -21.42 -37.81 -39.48
CA ARG A 840 -22.40 -37.14 -38.60
C ARG A 840 -21.91 -36.95 -37.17
N VAL A 841 -21.01 -37.83 -36.70
CA VAL A 841 -20.39 -37.70 -35.38
C VAL A 841 -19.17 -36.78 -35.44
N LEU A 842 -18.28 -36.97 -36.42
CA LEU A 842 -17.04 -36.21 -36.53
C LEU A 842 -17.26 -34.70 -36.70
N VAL A 843 -18.35 -34.28 -37.36
CA VAL A 843 -18.66 -32.86 -37.59
C VAL A 843 -18.87 -32.05 -36.30
N TRP A 844 -19.23 -32.68 -35.19
CA TRP A 844 -19.39 -31.99 -33.90
C TRP A 844 -18.38 -32.47 -32.85
N LEU A 845 -18.02 -33.76 -32.85
CA LEU A 845 -17.11 -34.33 -31.86
C LEU A 845 -15.69 -33.77 -31.97
N VAL A 846 -15.17 -33.65 -33.20
CA VAL A 846 -13.81 -33.13 -33.42
C VAL A 846 -13.68 -31.67 -32.98
N PRO A 847 -14.56 -30.74 -33.42
CA PRO A 847 -14.53 -29.37 -32.92
C PRO A 847 -14.76 -29.26 -31.40
N ALA A 848 -15.66 -30.07 -30.82
CA ALA A 848 -15.89 -30.06 -29.38
C ALA A 848 -14.64 -30.48 -28.59
N PHE A 849 -13.99 -31.58 -29.00
CA PHE A 849 -12.73 -32.03 -28.41
C PHE A 849 -11.64 -30.95 -28.53
N VAL A 850 -11.43 -30.40 -29.73
CA VAL A 850 -10.42 -29.36 -29.97
C VAL A 850 -10.72 -28.10 -29.16
N LEU A 851 -12.00 -27.69 -29.06
CA LEU A 851 -12.39 -26.53 -28.27
C LEU A 851 -12.05 -26.74 -26.80
N VAL A 852 -12.49 -27.85 -26.20
CA VAL A 852 -12.21 -28.18 -24.79
C VAL A 852 -10.71 -28.29 -24.54
N ALA A 853 -10.00 -29.07 -25.35
CA ALA A 853 -8.55 -29.27 -25.21
C ALA A 853 -7.78 -27.95 -25.39
N SER A 854 -8.14 -27.11 -26.36
CA SER A 854 -7.48 -25.81 -26.56
C SER A 854 -7.68 -24.86 -25.38
N ARG A 855 -8.87 -24.85 -24.76
CA ARG A 855 -9.12 -24.03 -23.57
C ARG A 855 -8.38 -24.59 -22.36
N ALA A 856 -8.37 -25.91 -22.19
CA ALA A 856 -7.63 -26.55 -21.11
C ALA A 856 -6.12 -26.24 -21.21
N VAL A 857 -5.53 -26.36 -22.40
CA VAL A 857 -4.13 -25.99 -22.69
C VAL A 857 -3.86 -24.52 -22.37
N TYR A 858 -4.75 -23.61 -22.81
CA TYR A 858 -4.63 -22.18 -22.53
C TYR A 858 -4.62 -21.86 -21.03
N THR A 859 -5.36 -22.61 -20.24
CA THR A 859 -5.45 -22.44 -18.79
C THR A 859 -4.48 -23.33 -18.00
N TRP A 860 -3.48 -23.93 -18.65
CA TRP A 860 -2.56 -24.91 -18.05
C TRP A 860 -3.26 -26.08 -17.32
N PHE A 861 -4.52 -26.39 -17.65
CA PHE A 861 -5.39 -27.30 -16.90
C PHE A 861 -5.60 -26.91 -15.42
N ALA A 862 -5.51 -25.62 -15.10
CA ALA A 862 -5.55 -25.08 -13.74
C ALA A 862 -6.74 -24.14 -13.46
N ALA A 863 -7.55 -23.77 -14.47
CA ALA A 863 -8.63 -22.78 -14.29
C ALA A 863 -10.05 -23.28 -14.62
N PRO A 864 -10.65 -24.13 -13.76
CA PRO A 864 -12.00 -24.64 -13.97
C PRO A 864 -13.07 -23.54 -14.05
N ALA A 865 -12.95 -22.43 -13.33
CA ALA A 865 -13.90 -21.31 -13.40
C ALA A 865 -13.87 -20.65 -14.79
N HIS A 866 -12.68 -20.45 -15.36
CA HIS A 866 -12.54 -19.95 -16.72
C HIS A 866 -13.14 -20.94 -17.74
N LEU A 867 -12.92 -22.24 -17.56
CA LEU A 867 -13.51 -23.27 -18.42
C LEU A 867 -15.03 -23.32 -18.31
N LEU A 868 -15.59 -23.19 -17.11
CA LEU A 868 -17.03 -23.17 -16.86
C LEU A 868 -17.69 -22.01 -17.63
N VAL A 869 -17.15 -20.80 -17.49
CA VAL A 869 -17.68 -19.61 -18.16
C VAL A 869 -17.54 -19.72 -19.68
N THR A 870 -16.34 -20.05 -20.17
CA THR A 870 -16.08 -20.06 -21.62
C THR A 870 -16.75 -21.24 -22.34
N LEU A 871 -16.61 -22.47 -21.84
CA LEU A 871 -17.23 -23.65 -22.44
C LEU A 871 -18.74 -23.68 -22.21
N GLY A 872 -19.21 -23.20 -21.05
CA GLY A 872 -20.63 -22.99 -20.78
C GLY A 872 -21.26 -22.02 -21.76
N GLY A 873 -20.59 -20.91 -22.07
CA GLY A 873 -21.04 -19.97 -23.09
C GLY A 873 -21.18 -20.59 -24.49
N TRP A 874 -20.19 -21.38 -24.91
CA TRP A 874 -20.25 -22.13 -26.17
C TRP A 874 -21.36 -23.18 -26.19
N LEU A 875 -21.51 -23.93 -25.09
CA LEU A 875 -22.53 -24.98 -24.95
C LEU A 875 -23.94 -24.38 -25.01
N LEU A 876 -24.19 -23.29 -24.28
CA LEU A 876 -25.47 -22.59 -24.29
C LEU A 876 -25.78 -22.02 -25.67
N PHE A 877 -24.81 -21.37 -26.33
CA PHE A 877 -24.98 -20.87 -27.70
C PHE A 877 -25.34 -21.99 -28.68
N ALA A 878 -24.58 -23.09 -28.64
CA ALA A 878 -24.77 -24.27 -29.46
C ALA A 878 -26.14 -24.94 -29.20
N ALA A 879 -26.55 -25.03 -27.93
CA ALA A 879 -27.83 -25.61 -27.53
C ALA A 879 -29.00 -24.78 -28.05
N VAL A 880 -28.98 -23.45 -27.88
CA VAL A 880 -30.03 -22.56 -28.40
C VAL A 880 -30.09 -22.62 -29.93
N ALA A 881 -28.95 -22.57 -30.60
CA ALA A 881 -28.89 -22.70 -32.06
C ALA A 881 -29.42 -24.08 -32.54
N ARG A 882 -29.15 -25.14 -31.78
CA ARG A 882 -29.66 -26.49 -32.05
C ARG A 882 -31.17 -26.60 -31.82
N LEU A 883 -31.71 -25.95 -30.79
CA LEU A 883 -33.15 -25.88 -30.52
C LEU A 883 -33.90 -25.19 -31.65
N VAL A 884 -33.33 -24.11 -32.19
CA VAL A 884 -33.88 -23.37 -33.35
C VAL A 884 -34.05 -24.26 -34.58
N VAL A 885 -33.13 -25.20 -34.82
CA VAL A 885 -33.20 -26.14 -35.95
C VAL A 885 -34.29 -27.21 -35.75
N GLY A 886 -34.69 -27.49 -34.51
CA GLY A 886 -35.77 -28.41 -34.17
C GLY A 886 -35.50 -29.86 -34.58
N ARG A 887 -36.46 -30.54 -35.21
CA ARG A 887 -36.30 -31.93 -35.68
C ARG A 887 -35.55 -32.08 -37.01
N ARG A 888 -35.13 -30.97 -37.64
CA ARG A 888 -34.40 -30.98 -38.92
C ARG A 888 -32.96 -31.48 -38.72
N ASP A 889 -32.34 -31.97 -39.80
CA ASP A 889 -30.96 -32.47 -39.79
C ASP A 889 -29.98 -31.37 -39.32
N PRO A 890 -29.28 -31.55 -38.18
CA PRO A 890 -28.42 -30.52 -37.61
C PRO A 890 -27.00 -30.51 -38.22
N PHE A 891 -26.68 -31.42 -39.15
CA PHE A 891 -25.34 -31.56 -39.73
C PHE A 891 -24.73 -30.22 -40.19
N HIS A 892 -25.48 -29.43 -40.96
CA HIS A 892 -24.99 -28.16 -41.50
C HIS A 892 -24.79 -27.07 -40.44
N LEU A 893 -25.63 -27.06 -39.39
CA LEU A 893 -25.43 -26.18 -38.24
C LEU A 893 -24.12 -26.53 -37.52
N TRP A 894 -23.89 -27.81 -37.25
CA TRP A 894 -22.66 -28.28 -36.62
C TRP A 894 -21.42 -28.04 -37.46
N ALA A 895 -21.53 -28.16 -38.78
CA ALA A 895 -20.44 -27.83 -39.70
C ALA A 895 -20.00 -26.36 -39.58
N VAL A 896 -20.95 -25.44 -39.38
CA VAL A 896 -20.66 -24.01 -39.24
C VAL A 896 -20.16 -23.66 -37.85
N ILE A 897 -20.88 -24.03 -36.79
CA ILE A 897 -20.46 -23.75 -35.41
C ILE A 897 -19.10 -24.42 -35.14
N GLY A 898 -18.97 -25.68 -35.52
CA GLY A 898 -17.72 -26.45 -35.40
C GLY A 898 -16.60 -25.90 -36.26
N GLY A 899 -16.88 -25.49 -37.50
CA GLY A 899 -15.89 -24.84 -38.38
C GLY A 899 -15.33 -23.55 -37.79
N VAL A 900 -16.20 -22.68 -37.26
CA VAL A 900 -15.75 -21.44 -36.59
C VAL A 900 -15.04 -21.73 -35.27
N ALA A 901 -15.47 -22.74 -34.50
CA ALA A 901 -14.76 -23.18 -33.30
C ALA A 901 -13.33 -23.65 -33.63
N LEU A 902 -13.14 -24.41 -34.72
CA LEU A 902 -11.81 -24.79 -35.19
C LEU A 902 -10.99 -23.56 -35.63
N LEU A 903 -11.57 -22.62 -36.37
CA LEU A 903 -10.90 -21.37 -36.77
C LEU A 903 -10.40 -20.59 -35.56
N ARG A 904 -11.24 -20.40 -34.54
CA ARG A 904 -10.86 -19.71 -33.29
C ARG A 904 -9.82 -20.49 -32.49
N SER A 905 -9.88 -21.82 -32.55
CA SER A 905 -8.88 -22.67 -31.92
C SER A 905 -7.53 -22.55 -32.62
N VAL A 906 -7.48 -22.45 -33.96
CA VAL A 906 -6.23 -22.18 -34.69
C VAL A 906 -5.59 -20.87 -34.24
N LEU A 907 -6.37 -19.77 -34.14
CA LEU A 907 -5.85 -18.47 -33.71
C LEU A 907 -5.20 -18.55 -32.32
N LEU A 908 -5.91 -19.15 -31.35
CA LEU A 908 -5.36 -19.36 -30.01
C LEU A 908 -4.13 -20.26 -30.04
N LEU A 909 -4.26 -21.48 -30.60
CA LEU A 909 -3.20 -22.48 -30.55
C LEU A 909 -1.94 -22.02 -31.28
N ALA A 910 -2.06 -21.21 -32.34
CA ALA A 910 -0.93 -20.60 -33.01
C ALA A 910 -0.15 -19.66 -32.07
N ALA A 911 -0.85 -18.87 -31.25
CA ALA A 911 -0.21 -18.03 -30.25
C ALA A 911 0.43 -18.84 -29.11
N LEU A 912 -0.12 -20.01 -28.77
CA LEU A 912 0.41 -20.91 -27.74
C LEU A 912 1.54 -21.83 -28.23
N ALA A 913 1.64 -22.10 -29.54
CA ALA A 913 2.54 -23.11 -30.10
C ALA A 913 4.02 -22.79 -29.92
N GLY A 914 4.38 -21.52 -29.66
CA GLY A 914 5.75 -21.12 -29.38
C GLY A 914 6.24 -21.69 -28.06
N ARG A 915 5.82 -21.08 -26.95
CA ARG A 915 6.28 -21.38 -25.58
C ARG A 915 5.10 -21.40 -24.59
N GLY A 916 3.94 -21.89 -25.04
CA GLY A 916 2.78 -22.10 -24.18
C GLY A 916 2.01 -20.81 -23.83
N PRO A 917 1.08 -20.89 -22.87
CA PRO A 917 0.29 -19.74 -22.44
C PRO A 917 1.11 -18.64 -21.77
N GLY A 918 2.26 -18.94 -21.15
CA GLY A 918 3.19 -17.93 -20.64
C GLY A 918 3.59 -16.93 -21.72
N LYS A 919 4.01 -17.39 -22.91
CA LYS A 919 4.36 -16.48 -24.02
C LYS A 919 3.16 -15.69 -24.54
N TYR A 920 1.98 -16.30 -24.53
CA TYR A 920 0.76 -15.59 -24.91
C TYR A 920 0.53 -14.40 -23.98
N TRP A 921 0.61 -14.61 -22.67
CA TRP A 921 0.39 -13.56 -21.68
C TRP A 921 1.53 -12.54 -21.66
N PHE A 922 2.78 -12.97 -21.73
CA PHE A 922 3.93 -12.09 -21.90
C PHE A 922 3.73 -11.12 -23.06
N ALA A 923 3.39 -11.62 -24.25
CA ALA A 923 3.16 -10.78 -25.42
C ALA A 923 1.91 -9.90 -25.26
N PHE A 924 0.89 -10.39 -24.53
CA PHE A 924 -0.29 -9.62 -24.21
C PHE A 924 0.04 -8.41 -23.33
N TRP A 925 0.89 -8.54 -22.32
CA TRP A 925 1.26 -7.44 -21.43
C TRP A 925 2.25 -6.47 -22.08
N THR A 926 3.30 -7.00 -22.69
CA THR A 926 4.50 -6.22 -23.05
C THR A 926 4.51 -5.72 -24.50
N SER A 927 3.69 -6.29 -25.39
CA SER A 927 3.69 -5.94 -26.82
C SER A 927 2.34 -5.36 -27.29
N PRO A 928 2.21 -4.01 -27.33
CA PRO A 928 1.01 -3.35 -27.82
C PRO A 928 0.60 -3.80 -29.23
N THR A 929 1.58 -3.98 -30.12
CA THR A 929 1.35 -4.41 -31.51
C THR A 929 0.79 -5.83 -31.58
N LEU A 930 1.42 -6.80 -30.92
CA LEU A 930 0.96 -8.19 -30.96
C LEU A 930 -0.39 -8.35 -30.27
N ARG A 931 -0.58 -7.70 -29.13
CA ARG A 931 -1.88 -7.61 -28.45
C ARG A 931 -2.95 -7.06 -29.38
N THR A 932 -2.68 -5.92 -30.04
CA THR A 932 -3.65 -5.26 -30.94
C THR A 932 -4.05 -6.16 -32.09
N VAL A 933 -3.07 -6.78 -32.76
CA VAL A 933 -3.32 -7.70 -33.88
C VAL A 933 -4.13 -8.92 -33.41
N TYR A 934 -3.72 -9.55 -32.31
CA TYR A 934 -4.41 -10.74 -31.80
C TYR A 934 -5.84 -10.42 -31.37
N VAL A 935 -6.06 -9.38 -30.55
CA VAL A 935 -7.40 -8.98 -30.07
C VAL A 935 -8.30 -8.63 -31.25
N THR A 936 -7.80 -7.88 -32.24
CA THR A 936 -8.56 -7.52 -33.44
C THR A 936 -9.07 -8.76 -34.17
N VAL A 937 -8.17 -9.70 -34.47
CA VAL A 937 -8.51 -10.90 -35.25
C VAL A 937 -9.35 -11.87 -34.41
N ALA A 938 -9.04 -12.05 -33.13
CA ALA A 938 -9.78 -12.93 -32.23
C ALA A 938 -11.21 -12.42 -31.98
N PHE A 939 -11.40 -11.11 -31.86
CA PHE A 939 -12.73 -10.49 -31.72
C PHE A 939 -13.52 -10.57 -33.03
N ALA A 940 -12.89 -10.28 -34.18
CA ALA A 940 -13.55 -10.45 -35.48
C ALA A 940 -13.99 -11.90 -35.70
N ALA A 941 -13.14 -12.88 -35.35
CA ALA A 941 -13.48 -14.31 -35.41
C ALA A 941 -14.57 -14.71 -34.39
N PHE A 942 -14.72 -13.98 -33.28
CA PHE A 942 -15.81 -14.19 -32.31
C PHE A 942 -17.13 -13.76 -32.93
N CYS A 943 -17.20 -12.55 -33.49
CA CYS A 943 -18.40 -12.06 -34.17
C CYS A 943 -18.72 -12.85 -35.44
N TRP A 944 -17.71 -13.42 -36.10
CA TRP A 944 -17.90 -14.29 -37.27
C TRP A 944 -18.77 -15.51 -36.97
N LEU A 945 -18.72 -16.05 -35.75
CA LEU A 945 -19.60 -17.14 -35.30
C LEU A 945 -21.07 -16.79 -35.51
N PHE A 946 -21.44 -15.57 -35.15
CA PHE A 946 -22.82 -15.09 -35.22
C PHE A 946 -23.25 -14.88 -36.67
N VAL A 947 -22.40 -14.24 -37.48
CA VAL A 947 -22.65 -14.04 -38.91
C VAL A 947 -22.80 -15.38 -39.64
N ALA A 948 -21.89 -16.32 -39.41
CA ALA A 948 -21.90 -17.63 -40.04
C ALA A 948 -23.15 -18.44 -39.62
N THR A 949 -23.54 -18.38 -38.35
CA THR A 949 -24.76 -19.02 -37.83
C THR A 949 -26.01 -18.44 -38.49
N ALA A 950 -26.13 -17.11 -38.58
CA ALA A 950 -27.25 -16.47 -39.26
C ALA A 950 -27.33 -16.84 -40.76
N VAL A 951 -26.17 -16.97 -41.42
CA VAL A 951 -26.08 -17.38 -42.83
C VAL A 951 -26.58 -18.81 -43.04
N VAL A 952 -26.18 -19.78 -42.20
CA VAL A 952 -26.64 -21.17 -42.37
C VAL A 952 -28.12 -21.35 -42.01
N LEU A 953 -28.59 -20.64 -40.99
CA LEU A 953 -30.01 -20.57 -40.63
C LEU A 953 -30.87 -20.06 -41.80
N ARG A 954 -30.38 -19.05 -42.53
CA ARG A 954 -31.04 -18.51 -43.72
C ARG A 954 -30.95 -19.46 -44.92
N ASP A 955 -29.74 -19.85 -45.31
CA ASP A 955 -29.48 -20.49 -46.60
C ASP A 955 -29.81 -21.99 -46.61
N ARG A 956 -29.61 -22.69 -45.48
CA ARG A 956 -29.92 -24.13 -45.38
C ARG A 956 -31.29 -24.40 -44.79
N TYR A 957 -31.66 -23.68 -43.74
CA TYR A 957 -32.91 -23.93 -43.01
C TYR A 957 -34.08 -23.05 -43.50
N GLY A 958 -33.86 -22.26 -44.55
CA GLY A 958 -34.91 -21.49 -45.24
C GLY A 958 -35.52 -20.36 -44.43
N LEU A 959 -34.85 -19.93 -43.35
CA LEU A 959 -35.36 -18.86 -42.50
C LEU A 959 -35.26 -17.49 -43.20
N LEU A 960 -36.27 -16.64 -43.02
CA LEU A 960 -36.21 -15.26 -43.48
C LEU A 960 -35.03 -14.52 -42.84
N ARG A 961 -34.39 -13.58 -43.55
CA ARG A 961 -33.22 -12.83 -43.06
C ARG A 961 -33.44 -12.26 -41.65
N ARG A 962 -34.60 -11.64 -41.41
CA ARG A 962 -34.98 -11.08 -40.11
C ARG A 962 -35.06 -12.14 -39.01
N ARG A 963 -35.68 -13.28 -39.32
CA ARG A 963 -35.82 -14.41 -38.38
C ARG A 963 -34.49 -15.12 -38.10
N ALA A 964 -33.64 -15.28 -39.10
CA ALA A 964 -32.29 -15.85 -38.91
C ALA A 964 -31.44 -14.94 -38.02
N ALA A 965 -31.44 -13.63 -38.28
CA ALA A 965 -30.77 -12.65 -37.43
C ALA A 965 -31.36 -12.61 -36.00
N GLY A 966 -32.69 -12.61 -35.87
CA GLY A 966 -33.38 -12.63 -34.58
C GLY A 966 -33.06 -13.86 -33.73
N LEU A 967 -33.09 -15.06 -34.32
CA LEU A 967 -32.76 -16.28 -33.59
C LEU A 967 -31.26 -16.39 -33.25
N THR A 968 -30.37 -15.81 -34.07
CA THR A 968 -28.95 -15.66 -33.71
C THR A 968 -28.77 -14.67 -32.55
N LEU A 969 -29.49 -13.54 -32.54
CA LEU A 969 -29.48 -12.60 -31.41
C LEU A 969 -29.96 -13.28 -30.13
N ALA A 970 -30.99 -14.12 -30.20
CA ALA A 970 -31.42 -14.90 -29.04
C ALA A 970 -30.37 -15.92 -28.57
N ALA A 971 -29.66 -16.57 -29.50
CA ALA A 971 -28.55 -17.46 -29.17
C ALA A 971 -27.35 -16.73 -28.54
N ILE A 972 -27.15 -15.43 -28.81
CA ILE A 972 -26.15 -14.58 -28.14
C ILE A 972 -26.64 -14.15 -26.75
N GLY A 973 -27.91 -13.74 -26.67
CA GLY A 973 -28.50 -13.19 -25.46
C GLY A 973 -28.60 -14.20 -24.31
N VAL A 974 -28.93 -15.46 -24.59
CA VAL A 974 -29.10 -16.50 -23.56
C VAL A 974 -27.80 -16.78 -22.78
N PRO A 975 -26.64 -17.07 -23.42
CA PRO A 975 -25.38 -17.22 -22.71
C PRO A 975 -24.98 -15.99 -21.90
N LEU A 976 -25.10 -14.79 -22.51
CA LEU A 976 -24.76 -13.53 -21.85
C LEU A 976 -25.63 -13.28 -20.61
N GLY A 977 -26.93 -13.56 -20.74
CA GLY A 977 -27.93 -13.43 -19.67
C GLY A 977 -27.67 -14.39 -18.51
N LEU A 978 -27.51 -15.68 -18.80
CA LEU A 978 -27.34 -16.72 -17.79
C LEU A 978 -25.99 -16.62 -17.07
N ILE A 979 -24.90 -16.38 -17.80
CA ILE A 979 -23.57 -16.24 -17.20
C ILE A 979 -23.48 -14.91 -16.43
N GLY A 980 -23.99 -13.81 -17.00
CA GLY A 980 -24.06 -12.52 -16.31
C GLY A 980 -24.85 -12.63 -15.02
N GLY A 981 -26.02 -13.29 -15.05
CA GLY A 981 -26.84 -13.55 -13.87
C GLY A 981 -26.17 -14.46 -12.84
N LEU A 982 -25.43 -15.49 -13.28
CA LEU A 982 -24.64 -16.35 -12.38
C LEU A 982 -23.55 -15.55 -11.65
N ILE A 983 -22.79 -14.72 -12.37
CA ILE A 983 -21.74 -13.89 -11.78
C ILE A 983 -22.36 -12.83 -10.85
N ALA A 984 -23.48 -12.21 -11.25
CA ALA A 984 -24.22 -11.28 -10.41
C ALA A 984 -24.68 -11.94 -9.08
N ALA A 985 -25.13 -13.20 -9.13
CA ALA A 985 -25.54 -13.94 -7.95
C ALA A 985 -24.36 -14.34 -7.03
N ILE A 986 -23.18 -14.60 -7.60
CA ILE A 986 -21.95 -14.91 -6.84
C ILE A 986 -21.32 -13.64 -6.25
N GLY A 987 -21.44 -12.51 -6.96
CA GLY A 987 -20.69 -11.28 -6.74
C GLY A 987 -19.46 -11.19 -7.65
N LEU A 988 -19.26 -10.02 -8.28
CA LEU A 988 -18.17 -9.81 -9.25
C LEU A 988 -16.79 -9.98 -8.63
N GLU A 989 -16.56 -9.35 -7.47
CA GLU A 989 -15.27 -9.42 -6.75
C GLU A 989 -14.86 -10.86 -6.51
N ARG A 990 -15.73 -11.63 -5.84
CA ARG A 990 -15.50 -13.06 -5.56
C ARG A 990 -15.24 -13.88 -6.82
N ALA A 991 -16.00 -13.63 -7.90
CA ALA A 991 -15.80 -14.34 -9.15
C ALA A 991 -14.43 -14.03 -9.80
N LEU A 992 -13.99 -12.76 -9.75
CA LEU A 992 -12.68 -12.33 -10.25
C LEU A 992 -11.54 -12.87 -9.39
N THR A 993 -11.68 -12.89 -8.06
CA THR A 993 -10.69 -13.47 -7.14
C THR A 993 -10.47 -14.95 -7.43
N VAL A 994 -11.55 -15.75 -7.51
CA VAL A 994 -11.46 -17.19 -7.84
C VAL A 994 -10.85 -17.40 -9.22
N TRP A 995 -11.20 -16.56 -10.19
CA TRP A 995 -10.65 -16.62 -11.54
C TRP A 995 -9.15 -16.29 -11.55
N ASN A 996 -8.72 -15.29 -10.79
CA ASN A 996 -7.32 -14.87 -10.73
C ASN A 996 -6.46 -15.88 -9.94
N ASP A 997 -6.95 -16.46 -8.84
CA ASP A 997 -6.26 -17.54 -8.11
C ASP A 997 -5.94 -18.74 -9.02
N GLN A 998 -6.83 -18.97 -9.98
CA GLN A 998 -6.72 -20.06 -10.94
C GLN A 998 -5.83 -19.74 -12.15
N LEU A 999 -5.71 -18.49 -12.58
CA LEU A 999 -4.88 -18.12 -13.73
C LEU A 999 -3.55 -17.44 -13.38
N ALA A 1000 -3.42 -16.82 -12.21
CA ALA A 1000 -2.28 -16.03 -11.76
C ALA A 1000 -1.87 -14.96 -12.80
N LEU A 1001 -2.81 -14.09 -13.18
CA LEU A 1001 -2.59 -13.08 -14.22
C LEU A 1001 -2.42 -11.68 -13.67
N LEU A 1002 -3.25 -11.32 -12.69
CA LEU A 1002 -3.20 -10.06 -11.98
C LEU A 1002 -2.53 -10.28 -10.62
N PRO A 1003 -2.00 -9.21 -9.99
CA PRO A 1003 -1.34 -9.31 -8.70
C PRO A 1003 -2.23 -10.01 -7.68
N TRP A 1004 -1.67 -11.03 -7.02
CA TRP A 1004 -2.46 -11.94 -6.20
C TRP A 1004 -3.03 -11.24 -4.95
N GLY A 1005 -2.22 -10.42 -4.29
CA GLY A 1005 -2.63 -9.65 -3.10
C GLY A 1005 -3.68 -8.58 -3.40
N LEU A 1006 -3.78 -8.10 -4.64
CA LEU A 1006 -4.76 -7.07 -5.04
C LEU A 1006 -6.20 -7.51 -4.74
N SER A 1007 -6.50 -8.80 -4.92
CA SER A 1007 -7.81 -9.40 -4.62
C SER A 1007 -8.11 -9.63 -3.14
N ARG A 1008 -7.10 -9.56 -2.28
CA ARG A 1008 -7.17 -9.91 -0.85
C ARG A 1008 -7.04 -8.68 0.05
N ILE A 1009 -6.30 -7.67 -0.42
CA ILE A 1009 -5.99 -6.48 0.35
C ILE A 1009 -6.87 -5.31 -0.12
N LEU A 1010 -6.86 -5.02 -1.43
CA LEU A 1010 -7.50 -3.81 -1.97
C LEU A 1010 -8.86 -4.06 -2.67
N GLY A 1011 -9.11 -5.28 -3.10
CA GLY A 1011 -10.23 -5.66 -3.97
C GLY A 1011 -9.99 -5.31 -5.45
N ILE A 1012 -10.15 -6.28 -6.35
CA ILE A 1012 -9.96 -6.13 -7.80
C ILE A 1012 -10.89 -5.06 -8.37
N THR A 1013 -12.16 -5.09 -7.99
CA THR A 1013 -13.16 -4.18 -8.54
C THR A 1013 -12.98 -2.75 -8.06
N VAL A 1014 -12.60 -2.56 -6.79
CA VAL A 1014 -12.34 -1.25 -6.21
C VAL A 1014 -11.10 -0.64 -6.83
N TYR A 1015 -9.99 -1.37 -6.79
CA TYR A 1015 -8.68 -0.82 -7.20
C TYR A 1015 -8.57 -0.59 -8.71
N LEU A 1016 -9.21 -1.42 -9.54
CA LEU A 1016 -9.25 -1.23 -10.99
C LEU A 1016 -10.46 -0.40 -11.47
N GLY A 1017 -11.28 0.12 -10.55
CA GLY A 1017 -12.47 0.91 -10.88
C GLY A 1017 -13.51 0.16 -11.72
N ILE A 1018 -13.62 -1.17 -11.56
CA ILE A 1018 -14.57 -2.00 -12.31
C ILE A 1018 -15.96 -1.88 -11.64
N PRO A 1019 -17.00 -1.44 -12.37
CA PRO A 1019 -18.34 -1.32 -11.79
C PRO A 1019 -18.87 -2.66 -11.27
N ALA A 1020 -19.23 -2.73 -9.99
CA ALA A 1020 -19.74 -3.95 -9.36
C ALA A 1020 -21.02 -4.48 -10.05
N ASP A 1021 -21.82 -3.59 -10.65
CA ASP A 1021 -23.05 -3.91 -11.40
C ASP A 1021 -22.81 -4.43 -12.83
N LEU A 1022 -21.57 -4.49 -13.30
CA LEU A 1022 -21.26 -4.95 -14.67
C LEU A 1022 -21.89 -6.31 -15.03
N PRO A 1023 -21.92 -7.34 -14.15
CA PRO A 1023 -22.59 -8.60 -14.44
C PRO A 1023 -24.11 -8.46 -14.57
N THR A 1024 -24.70 -7.54 -13.81
CA THR A 1024 -26.13 -7.21 -13.87
C THR A 1024 -26.46 -6.53 -15.20
N TYR A 1025 -25.63 -5.58 -15.64
CA TYR A 1025 -25.76 -4.98 -16.98
C TYR A 1025 -25.62 -6.01 -18.09
N ALA A 1026 -24.66 -6.94 -17.98
CA ALA A 1026 -24.52 -8.05 -18.90
C ALA A 1026 -25.78 -8.95 -18.91
N ALA A 1027 -26.34 -9.25 -17.73
CA ALA A 1027 -27.56 -10.04 -17.60
C ALA A 1027 -28.75 -9.38 -18.32
N TYR A 1028 -28.96 -8.07 -18.09
CA TYR A 1028 -30.02 -7.30 -18.75
C TYR A 1028 -29.80 -7.14 -20.25
N ALA A 1029 -28.56 -6.93 -20.70
CA ALA A 1029 -28.22 -6.92 -22.12
C ALA A 1029 -28.53 -8.28 -22.76
N GLY A 1030 -28.20 -9.38 -22.09
CA GLY A 1030 -28.53 -10.74 -22.52
C GLY A 1030 -30.03 -10.98 -22.63
N LEU A 1031 -30.81 -10.55 -21.63
CA LEU A 1031 -32.27 -10.61 -21.66
C LEU A 1031 -32.85 -9.78 -22.81
N THR A 1032 -32.36 -8.56 -23.00
CA THR A 1032 -32.80 -7.65 -24.06
C THR A 1032 -32.51 -8.23 -25.45
N LEU A 1033 -31.30 -8.74 -25.68
CA LEU A 1033 -30.93 -9.41 -26.93
C LEU A 1033 -31.80 -10.65 -27.18
N THR A 1034 -32.12 -11.40 -26.13
CA THR A 1034 -33.02 -12.57 -26.22
C THR A 1034 -34.42 -12.16 -26.62
N THR A 1035 -35.01 -11.18 -25.94
CA THR A 1035 -36.37 -10.68 -26.22
C THR A 1035 -36.46 -10.06 -27.60
N CYS A 1036 -35.56 -9.14 -27.95
CA CYS A 1036 -35.49 -8.54 -29.28
C CYS A 1036 -35.29 -9.61 -30.37
N GLY A 1037 -34.42 -10.60 -30.12
CA GLY A 1037 -34.19 -11.71 -31.03
C GLY A 1037 -35.44 -12.55 -31.28
N LEU A 1038 -36.19 -12.87 -30.21
CA LEU A 1038 -37.46 -13.59 -30.30
C LEU A 1038 -38.54 -12.76 -31.03
N LEU A 1039 -38.67 -11.46 -30.71
CA LEU A 1039 -39.62 -10.55 -31.37
C LEU A 1039 -39.32 -10.41 -32.88
N LEU A 1040 -38.05 -10.24 -33.26
CA LEU A 1040 -37.62 -10.21 -34.67
C LEU A 1040 -37.87 -11.54 -35.41
N SER A 1041 -38.10 -12.61 -34.65
CA SER A 1041 -38.41 -13.94 -35.15
C SER A 1041 -39.92 -14.19 -35.29
N LEU A 1042 -40.77 -13.32 -34.73
CA LEU A 1042 -42.23 -13.35 -34.88
C LEU A 1042 -42.64 -12.73 -36.23
N GLY A 1043 -43.34 -13.51 -37.06
CA GLY A 1043 -43.88 -13.07 -38.34
C GLY A 1043 -44.65 -14.19 -39.04
N ARG A 1044 -45.81 -13.84 -39.64
CA ARG A 1044 -46.73 -14.82 -40.26
C ARG A 1044 -46.01 -15.67 -41.32
N PRO A 1045 -46.16 -17.02 -41.31
CA PRO A 1045 -45.69 -17.85 -42.40
C PRO A 1045 -46.39 -17.42 -43.70
N ARG A 1046 -45.63 -17.31 -44.80
CA ARG A 1046 -46.22 -17.18 -46.14
C ARG A 1046 -47.13 -18.41 -46.35
N ARG A 1047 -48.42 -18.17 -46.63
CA ARG A 1047 -49.34 -19.21 -47.15
C ARG A 1047 -48.64 -19.92 -48.33
N PRO A 1048 -48.69 -21.26 -48.42
CA PRO A 1048 -48.23 -21.94 -49.62
C PRO A 1048 -49.06 -21.46 -50.81
N LEU A 1049 -48.41 -21.11 -51.92
CA LEU A 1049 -49.09 -20.91 -53.19
C LEU A 1049 -49.68 -22.27 -53.64
N PRO A 1050 -50.92 -22.31 -54.19
CA PRO A 1050 -51.53 -23.54 -54.66
C PRO A 1050 -50.72 -24.18 -55.80
N ASP A 1051 -50.77 -25.51 -55.87
CA ASP A 1051 -50.07 -26.43 -56.79
C ASP A 1051 -50.42 -26.28 -58.30
N SER A 1052 -51.04 -25.19 -58.73
CA SER A 1052 -51.45 -25.00 -60.13
C SER A 1052 -50.46 -24.11 -60.91
N ALA A 1053 -49.21 -24.57 -61.04
CA ALA A 1053 -48.29 -24.21 -62.14
C ALA A 1053 -46.99 -25.00 -61.96
N ARG A 1054 -46.94 -26.22 -62.50
CA ARG A 1054 -45.70 -26.90 -62.84
C ARG A 1054 -45.51 -26.90 -64.35
#